data_AF-A0A0V0U1Y1-F1
#
_entry.id   AF-A0A0V0U1Y1-F1
#
_cell.length_a   1.000
_cell.length_b   1.000
_cell.length_c   1.000
_cell.angle_alpha   90.00
_cell.angle_beta   90.00
_cell.angle_gamma   90.00
#
_symmetry.space_group_name_H-M   'P 1'
#
loop_
_entity.id
_entity.type
_entity.pdbx_description
1 polymer ?
#
loop_
_entity_poly.entity_id
_entity_poly.type
_entity_poly.pdbx_seq_one_letter_code
_entity_poly.pdbx_strand_id
1 'polypeptide(L)'
;MEIDNKIQVERFPLRLQKFMNYWKKGIHEIISQVDAMVFCLGSTKDVVYSKTLTFHTWLFGYELSDLIIVITKESLTFLGSEKKIEFLQSYLKSCENLSLGTKCLVRKKEDLDKSNFATLLKILREHRKIGLFQKEKFAGEFAGAWKKCFDDERFFTVDITIPFALLTSVKDDLEIEYTQTACDASCAIYNKFFKQELISIIDDERKVQHSILAKSLEDATMNSKYLPDDADINSMDLCFPPIIQSGGRYALKFSVMSDDNNLHYGNIICSFGVRYRHYCSSLIRTLLVEPNKHLQDAYALLLDVELKVMECLRPGVKLSEVYGYAEDLIRARKPQYLEYMTKSIGFGMGIEFRESALLINGKNNVYLHGICDYYPGMVFNVHVGFCNFPNPEAKEKLDKVTALFIGDTVLITEAESEVETDGNKENIDEVLSRTKRTVVLTDQLRVNKETGEERRKSHQKELVKILNLTARERITTTKKQNVVPEQRKPVISYKARSLFPKNKEVKHLEFFIDRKYDSVVVPIFGVPIAFHITTVKNISQSIEGDFTYLRINFSRPVSAMVKNKDSTAAFQGLLYVKELTFRSSNLKEPGELDPPSANLREAYFKIKEVQKAFKARETEARDKQGIVQQDRLIICTNRVNPRLKDLFIRPNIVTKRISGTLEVHSNGFRYLSFRGDKVDIMFNNIKHAFFQPCDHEMIILIHLNLKDSIMFGKKKTNDVQFYTEVGEITTDLGRYGSRSDRDDLYAEQKIWKEACILDSEAERELRNKLNSAFRSFCDRVEKVTNGAVEFDTPFRDLGFYGAPYRASVLLQPTSCCLPTFVLTLDEVELVHFERVHLQLKHFDCIFIFKDYSRKPAMVSAIPQHMLDHVKEWLDSCDIVYTEGIQSLNWGKVMKSITDDPEGFFESGGWNFLTADDDTEKEDDSDESEATDDVYEPDSGDEGESDDDSEEYESEISESSGTPEEDTDSGMSWSELEEEARRADRQKDLEMEGRPQAKRARRH
;
A
#
# COMPACT_ATOMS: atom_id res chain seq x y z
N MET A 1 -8.40 -11.27 -34.11
CA MET A 1 -8.99 -10.70 -35.35
C MET A 1 -10.40 -11.20 -35.66
N GLU A 2 -10.74 -12.50 -35.54
CA GLU A 2 -12.11 -12.96 -35.88
C GLU A 2 -13.20 -12.56 -34.87
N ILE A 3 -12.87 -12.46 -33.57
CA ILE A 3 -13.84 -12.08 -32.52
C ILE A 3 -14.26 -10.61 -32.66
N ASP A 4 -13.31 -9.69 -32.91
CA ASP A 4 -13.58 -8.25 -33.05
C ASP A 4 -14.41 -7.91 -34.29
N ASN A 5 -14.16 -8.60 -35.40
CA ASN A 5 -14.96 -8.44 -36.62
C ASN A 5 -16.43 -8.79 -36.37
N LYS A 6 -16.71 -9.79 -35.53
CA LYS A 6 -18.07 -10.17 -35.19
C LYS A 6 -18.76 -9.13 -34.30
N ILE A 7 -18.04 -8.60 -33.31
CA ILE A 7 -18.56 -7.55 -32.40
C ILE A 7 -18.93 -6.29 -33.20
N GLN A 8 -18.07 -5.81 -34.12
CA GLN A 8 -18.35 -4.60 -34.89
C GLN A 8 -19.55 -4.75 -35.85
N VAL A 9 -19.76 -5.94 -36.44
CA VAL A 9 -20.93 -6.24 -37.29
C VAL A 9 -22.24 -6.14 -36.51
N GLU A 10 -22.25 -6.48 -35.23
CA GLU A 10 -23.43 -6.37 -34.35
C GLU A 10 -23.70 -4.91 -33.91
N ARG A 11 -22.68 -4.05 -33.85
CA ARG A 11 -22.81 -2.64 -33.42
C ARG A 11 -23.30 -1.70 -34.50
N PHE A 12 -22.97 -1.97 -35.77
CA PHE A 12 -23.37 -1.11 -36.89
C PHE A 12 -24.88 -0.80 -36.93
N PRO A 13 -25.80 -1.80 -36.81
CA PRO A 13 -27.23 -1.52 -36.75
C PRO A 13 -27.62 -0.58 -35.60
N LEU A 14 -27.04 -0.79 -34.40
CA LEU A 14 -27.34 0.00 -33.20
C LEU A 14 -26.88 1.45 -33.37
N ARG A 15 -25.67 1.67 -33.89
CA ARG A 15 -25.10 3.02 -34.10
C ARG A 15 -25.83 3.75 -35.23
N LEU A 16 -26.16 3.07 -36.31
CA LEU A 16 -26.97 3.62 -37.38
C LEU A 16 -28.37 4.00 -36.88
N GLN A 17 -29.01 3.15 -36.07
CA GLN A 17 -30.30 3.46 -35.46
C GLN A 17 -30.20 4.63 -34.47
N LYS A 18 -29.14 4.70 -33.65
CA LYS A 18 -28.86 5.85 -32.76
C LYS A 18 -28.74 7.15 -33.57
N PHE A 19 -27.97 7.14 -34.65
CA PHE A 19 -27.81 8.28 -35.57
C PHE A 19 -29.15 8.69 -36.21
N MET A 20 -29.91 7.73 -36.75
CA MET A 20 -31.21 8.03 -37.38
C MET A 20 -32.26 8.53 -36.39
N ASN A 21 -32.29 7.98 -35.18
CA ASN A 21 -33.18 8.44 -34.11
C ASN A 21 -32.82 9.86 -33.67
N TYR A 22 -31.53 10.15 -33.52
CA TYR A 22 -31.04 11.49 -33.21
C TYR A 22 -31.48 12.51 -34.27
N TRP A 23 -31.32 12.14 -35.54
CA TRP A 23 -31.72 13.00 -36.66
C TRP A 23 -33.24 13.17 -36.75
N LYS A 24 -34.02 12.09 -36.65
CA LYS A 24 -35.50 12.13 -36.75
C LYS A 24 -36.16 12.87 -35.59
N LYS A 25 -35.64 12.73 -34.36
CA LYS A 25 -36.14 13.46 -33.18
C LYS A 25 -35.83 14.95 -33.24
N GLY A 26 -34.88 15.38 -34.09
CA GLY A 26 -34.54 16.79 -34.26
C GLY A 26 -33.98 17.43 -32.98
N ILE A 27 -33.25 16.66 -32.17
CA ILE A 27 -32.79 17.06 -30.83
C ILE A 27 -31.91 18.33 -30.87
N HIS A 28 -31.22 18.55 -31.99
CA HIS A 28 -30.45 19.78 -32.24
C HIS A 28 -31.08 20.60 -33.37
N GLU A 29 -31.18 21.93 -33.19
CA GLU A 29 -31.81 22.82 -34.16
C GLU A 29 -31.23 22.65 -35.58
N ILE A 30 -29.90 22.63 -35.71
CA ILE A 30 -29.20 22.43 -36.99
C ILE A 30 -29.58 21.11 -37.67
N ILE A 31 -29.59 19.99 -36.95
CA ILE A 31 -29.84 18.67 -37.57
C ILE A 31 -31.30 18.50 -38.00
N SER A 32 -32.23 19.14 -37.29
CA SER A 32 -33.67 19.12 -37.60
C SER A 32 -33.99 19.74 -38.97
N GLN A 33 -33.14 20.66 -39.43
CA GLN A 33 -33.31 21.38 -40.69
C GLN A 33 -32.73 20.62 -41.90
N VAL A 34 -32.04 19.51 -41.71
CA VAL A 34 -31.36 18.79 -42.79
C VAL A 34 -32.24 17.67 -43.33
N ASP A 35 -32.32 17.57 -44.67
CA ASP A 35 -33.14 16.58 -45.38
C ASP A 35 -32.32 15.37 -45.87
N ALA A 36 -31.06 15.62 -46.24
CA ALA A 36 -30.10 14.61 -46.68
C ALA A 36 -28.69 14.93 -46.17
N MET A 37 -27.84 13.93 -45.93
CA MET A 37 -26.45 14.10 -45.50
C MET A 37 -25.50 13.37 -46.44
N VAL A 38 -24.34 13.97 -46.69
CA VAL A 38 -23.30 13.40 -47.55
C VAL A 38 -21.99 13.32 -46.78
N PHE A 39 -21.42 12.12 -46.75
CA PHE A 39 -20.11 11.84 -46.18
C PHE A 39 -19.22 11.26 -47.27
N CYS A 40 -18.12 11.92 -47.60
CA CYS A 40 -17.20 11.48 -48.64
C CYS A 40 -15.80 11.34 -48.05
N LEU A 41 -15.33 10.10 -47.91
CA LEU A 41 -13.97 9.82 -47.47
C LEU A 41 -13.11 9.54 -48.70
N GLY A 42 -12.06 10.35 -48.89
CA GLY A 42 -11.07 10.16 -49.94
C GLY A 42 -9.89 9.29 -49.50
N SER A 43 -8.68 9.69 -49.91
CA SER A 43 -7.42 9.09 -49.46
C SER A 43 -7.07 9.53 -48.04
N THR A 44 -6.73 8.58 -47.16
CA THR A 44 -6.41 8.83 -45.74
C THR A 44 -4.91 8.93 -45.44
N LYS A 45 -4.03 8.78 -46.44
CA LYS A 45 -2.57 8.64 -46.26
C LYS A 45 -1.89 9.72 -45.39
N ASP A 46 -2.39 10.95 -45.40
CA ASP A 46 -1.80 12.09 -44.67
C ASP A 46 -2.78 12.71 -43.64
N VAL A 47 -3.93 12.07 -43.39
CA VAL A 47 -5.00 12.63 -42.54
C VAL A 47 -5.29 11.69 -41.38
N VAL A 48 -4.82 12.05 -40.18
CA VAL A 48 -5.01 11.24 -38.97
C VAL A 48 -6.42 11.40 -38.38
N TYR A 49 -6.98 12.61 -38.43
CA TYR A 49 -8.32 12.93 -37.91
C TYR A 49 -9.10 13.76 -38.92
N SER A 50 -10.32 13.33 -39.22
CA SER A 50 -11.30 14.09 -39.99
C SER A 50 -12.71 13.67 -39.56
N LYS A 51 -13.70 14.55 -39.72
CA LYS A 51 -15.07 14.25 -39.28
C LYS A 51 -15.68 13.09 -40.02
N THR A 52 -15.42 12.97 -41.32
CA THR A 52 -15.88 11.82 -42.10
C THR A 52 -15.14 10.54 -41.70
N LEU A 53 -13.83 10.61 -41.43
CA LEU A 53 -13.07 9.46 -40.94
C LEU A 53 -13.63 8.96 -39.60
N THR A 54 -13.87 9.87 -38.66
CA THR A 54 -14.49 9.59 -37.37
C THR A 54 -15.86 8.96 -37.53
N PHE A 55 -16.67 9.43 -38.48
CA PHE A 55 -17.95 8.81 -38.78
C PHE A 55 -17.81 7.38 -39.29
N HIS A 56 -16.82 7.10 -40.16
CA HIS A 56 -16.58 5.75 -40.64
C HIS A 56 -16.09 4.83 -39.52
N THR A 57 -15.12 5.28 -38.72
CA THR A 57 -14.60 4.52 -37.58
C THR A 57 -15.68 4.29 -36.53
N TRP A 58 -16.52 5.28 -36.23
CA TRP A 58 -17.63 5.13 -35.31
C TRP A 58 -18.69 4.17 -35.88
N LEU A 59 -19.01 4.25 -37.16
CA LEU A 59 -20.09 3.43 -37.72
C LEU A 59 -19.66 1.98 -37.98
N PHE A 60 -18.45 1.76 -38.50
CA PHE A 60 -17.97 0.46 -38.98
C PHE A 60 -16.85 -0.16 -38.13
N GLY A 61 -16.25 0.61 -37.22
CA GLY A 61 -15.01 0.20 -36.54
C GLY A 61 -13.76 0.23 -37.43
N TYR A 62 -13.88 0.70 -38.68
CA TYR A 62 -12.81 0.69 -39.68
C TYR A 62 -12.85 1.93 -40.57
N GLU A 63 -11.69 2.31 -41.10
CA GLU A 63 -11.58 3.34 -42.13
C GLU A 63 -11.78 2.77 -43.54
N LEU A 64 -12.80 3.27 -44.24
CA LEU A 64 -13.11 2.87 -45.61
C LEU A 64 -12.83 4.03 -46.57
N SER A 65 -11.60 4.14 -47.06
CA SER A 65 -11.18 5.15 -48.04
C SER A 65 -11.98 5.08 -49.35
N ASP A 66 -11.97 6.15 -50.15
CA ASP A 66 -12.69 6.23 -51.43
C ASP A 66 -14.15 5.72 -51.36
N LEU A 67 -14.89 6.15 -50.34
CA LEU A 67 -16.29 5.76 -50.11
C LEU A 67 -17.15 7.02 -49.95
N ILE A 68 -18.28 7.06 -50.65
CA ILE A 68 -19.32 8.08 -50.47
C ILE A 68 -20.54 7.43 -49.84
N ILE A 69 -21.04 8.04 -48.78
CA ILE A 69 -22.26 7.67 -48.08
C ILE A 69 -23.25 8.83 -48.24
N VAL A 70 -24.41 8.55 -48.82
CA VAL A 70 -25.54 9.48 -48.88
C VAL A 70 -26.66 8.91 -48.03
N ILE A 71 -27.05 9.62 -46.98
CA ILE A 71 -28.12 9.21 -46.06
C ILE A 71 -29.27 10.20 -46.19
N THR A 72 -30.47 9.69 -46.41
CA THR A 72 -31.73 10.44 -46.37
C THR A 72 -32.62 9.84 -45.27
N LYS A 73 -33.76 10.45 -44.97
CA LYS A 73 -34.69 9.91 -43.96
C LYS A 73 -35.28 8.54 -44.33
N GLU A 74 -35.22 8.17 -45.62
CA GLU A 74 -35.87 6.99 -46.20
C GLU A 74 -34.90 6.04 -46.92
N SER A 75 -33.70 6.50 -47.28
CA SER A 75 -32.73 5.70 -48.02
C SER A 75 -31.27 5.91 -47.58
N LEU A 76 -30.46 4.86 -47.72
CA LEU A 76 -29.04 4.82 -47.43
C LEU A 76 -28.30 4.33 -48.68
N THR A 77 -27.47 5.19 -49.28
CA THR A 77 -26.73 4.88 -50.51
C THR A 77 -25.23 4.88 -50.27
N PHE A 78 -24.54 3.82 -50.70
CA PHE A 78 -23.09 3.69 -50.68
C PHE A 78 -22.52 3.69 -52.11
N LEU A 79 -21.40 4.38 -52.33
CA LEU A 79 -20.59 4.28 -53.54
C LEU A 79 -19.14 3.99 -53.17
N GLY A 80 -18.63 2.82 -53.56
CA GLY A 80 -17.27 2.37 -53.23
C GLY A 80 -16.76 1.27 -54.16
N SER A 81 -15.55 0.78 -53.93
CA SER A 81 -14.99 -0.35 -54.69
C SER A 81 -15.78 -1.64 -54.44
N GLU A 82 -15.77 -2.57 -55.40
CA GLU A 82 -16.48 -3.86 -55.33
C GLU A 82 -16.31 -4.59 -53.99
N LYS A 83 -15.07 -4.85 -53.56
CA LYS A 83 -14.78 -5.51 -52.26
C LYS A 83 -15.38 -4.78 -51.05
N LYS A 84 -15.39 -3.44 -51.06
CA LYS A 84 -15.95 -2.63 -49.96
C LYS A 84 -17.46 -2.69 -49.96
N ILE A 85 -18.08 -2.72 -51.14
CA ILE A 85 -19.52 -2.86 -51.28
C ILE A 85 -19.97 -4.26 -50.83
N GLU A 86 -19.25 -5.33 -51.19
CA GLU A 86 -19.53 -6.69 -50.69
C GLU A 86 -19.42 -6.75 -49.16
N PHE A 87 -18.39 -6.12 -48.60
CA PHE A 87 -18.23 -5.99 -47.15
C PHE A 87 -19.43 -5.25 -46.51
N LEU A 88 -19.81 -4.08 -47.03
CA LEU A 88 -20.96 -3.31 -46.52
C LEU A 88 -22.29 -4.06 -46.69
N GLN A 89 -22.46 -4.85 -47.75
CA GLN A 89 -23.64 -5.70 -47.92
C GLN A 89 -23.76 -6.76 -46.82
N SER A 90 -22.64 -7.26 -46.27
CA SER A 90 -22.70 -8.16 -45.12
C SER A 90 -23.22 -7.48 -43.85
N TYR A 91 -22.81 -6.23 -43.59
CA TYR A 91 -23.32 -5.39 -42.50
C TYR A 91 -24.80 -5.01 -42.69
N LEU A 92 -25.23 -4.79 -43.93
CA LEU A 92 -26.63 -4.49 -44.22
C LEU A 92 -27.53 -5.73 -44.05
N LYS A 93 -27.01 -6.94 -44.29
CA LYS A 93 -27.75 -8.19 -44.03
C LYS A 93 -28.03 -8.43 -42.55
N SER A 94 -27.15 -8.00 -41.65
CA SER A 94 -27.41 -8.08 -40.20
C SER A 94 -28.43 -7.05 -39.70
N CYS A 95 -28.87 -6.11 -40.54
CA CYS A 95 -29.86 -5.10 -40.23
C CYS A 95 -31.29 -5.54 -40.62
N GLU A 96 -31.83 -6.63 -40.05
CA GLU A 96 -33.16 -7.16 -40.41
C GLU A 96 -34.34 -6.18 -40.14
N ASN A 97 -34.13 -5.13 -39.31
CA ASN A 97 -35.16 -4.16 -38.90
C ASN A 97 -34.96 -2.72 -39.45
N LEU A 98 -34.09 -2.52 -40.45
CA LEU A 98 -33.84 -1.17 -40.97
C LEU A 98 -35.00 -0.68 -41.86
N SER A 99 -35.71 0.36 -41.44
CA SER A 99 -36.78 1.02 -42.21
C SER A 99 -36.28 1.88 -43.39
N LEU A 100 -35.03 1.70 -43.82
CA LEU A 100 -34.35 2.49 -44.85
C LEU A 100 -34.12 1.64 -46.10
N GLY A 101 -34.48 2.16 -47.27
CA GLY A 101 -34.11 1.56 -48.55
C GLY A 101 -32.59 1.64 -48.78
N THR A 102 -31.92 0.51 -48.94
CA THR A 102 -30.46 0.46 -49.12
C THR A 102 -30.07 0.34 -50.58
N LYS A 103 -29.08 1.13 -51.03
CA LYS A 103 -28.58 1.10 -52.40
C LYS A 103 -27.05 1.09 -52.41
N CYS A 104 -26.45 0.07 -53.02
CA CYS A 104 -25.01 -0.04 -53.14
C CYS A 104 -24.57 0.13 -54.59
N LEU A 105 -23.69 1.10 -54.85
CA LEU A 105 -23.11 1.41 -56.16
C LEU A 105 -21.64 1.00 -56.18
N VAL A 106 -21.25 0.24 -57.19
CA VAL A 106 -19.85 -0.15 -57.41
C VAL A 106 -19.18 0.88 -58.31
N ARG A 107 -17.96 1.28 -57.93
CA ARG A 107 -17.16 2.23 -58.71
C ARG A 107 -16.88 1.73 -60.12
N LYS A 108 -17.06 2.61 -61.11
CA LYS A 108 -16.77 2.40 -62.53
C LYS A 108 -15.56 3.24 -62.90
N LYS A 109 -14.41 2.59 -63.03
CA LYS A 109 -13.15 3.29 -63.32
C LYS A 109 -13.09 3.77 -64.77
N GLU A 110 -13.88 3.18 -65.66
CA GLU A 110 -13.92 3.47 -67.10
C GLU A 110 -14.47 4.86 -67.41
N ASP A 111 -15.42 5.37 -66.60
CA ASP A 111 -16.04 6.68 -66.78
C ASP A 111 -15.67 7.69 -65.69
N LEU A 112 -14.66 7.38 -64.86
CA LEU A 112 -14.29 8.15 -63.66
C LEU A 112 -15.49 8.38 -62.72
N ASP A 113 -16.34 7.37 -62.57
CA ASP A 113 -17.52 7.38 -61.72
C ASP A 113 -18.60 8.44 -62.09
N LYS A 114 -18.54 9.06 -63.28
CA LYS A 114 -19.48 10.12 -63.70
C LYS A 114 -20.94 9.66 -63.67
N SER A 115 -21.24 8.45 -64.14
CA SER A 115 -22.59 7.87 -64.10
C SER A 115 -23.09 7.67 -62.66
N ASN A 116 -22.19 7.23 -61.77
CA ASN A 116 -22.49 7.02 -60.35
C ASN A 116 -22.72 8.37 -59.64
N PHE A 117 -21.87 9.37 -59.88
CA PHE A 117 -22.05 10.72 -59.35
C PHE A 117 -23.36 11.35 -59.80
N ALA A 118 -23.72 11.23 -61.09
CA ALA A 118 -25.01 11.70 -61.59
C ALA A 118 -26.21 11.06 -60.87
N THR A 119 -26.08 9.78 -60.49
CA THR A 119 -27.10 9.07 -59.71
C THR A 119 -27.21 9.61 -58.29
N LEU A 120 -26.08 9.89 -57.62
CA LEU A 120 -26.08 10.50 -56.28
C LEU A 120 -26.64 11.92 -56.31
N LEU A 121 -26.24 12.74 -57.29
CA LEU A 121 -26.76 14.09 -57.48
C LEU A 121 -28.27 14.09 -57.73
N LYS A 122 -28.79 13.10 -58.48
CA LYS A 122 -30.24 12.95 -58.69
C LYS A 122 -30.99 12.76 -57.37
N ILE A 123 -30.48 11.89 -56.48
CA ILE A 123 -31.08 11.67 -55.15
C ILE A 123 -31.05 12.98 -54.34
N LEU A 124 -29.92 13.69 -54.36
CA LEU A 124 -29.75 14.92 -53.59
C LEU A 124 -30.64 16.07 -54.07
N ARG A 125 -30.97 16.14 -55.37
CA ARG A 125 -31.89 17.15 -55.93
C ARG A 125 -33.33 17.03 -55.42
N GLU A 126 -33.73 15.88 -54.91
CA GLU A 126 -35.05 15.68 -54.31
C GLU A 126 -35.16 16.34 -52.91
N HIS A 127 -34.04 16.80 -52.37
CA HIS A 127 -33.92 17.38 -51.03
C HIS A 127 -33.47 18.83 -51.07
N ARG A 128 -33.98 19.65 -50.14
CA ARG A 128 -33.75 21.11 -50.16
C ARG A 128 -32.49 21.50 -49.40
N LYS A 129 -32.26 20.92 -48.22
CA LYS A 129 -31.12 21.23 -47.35
C LYS A 129 -30.21 20.01 -47.18
N ILE A 130 -28.94 20.13 -47.58
CA ILE A 130 -27.96 19.05 -47.52
C ILE A 130 -26.95 19.31 -46.39
N GLY A 131 -26.80 18.35 -45.48
CA GLY A 131 -25.82 18.38 -44.40
C GLY A 131 -24.46 17.87 -44.85
N LEU A 132 -23.40 18.61 -44.52
CA LEU A 132 -22.02 18.22 -44.78
C LEU A 132 -21.04 18.88 -43.79
N PHE A 133 -19.83 18.33 -43.67
CA PHE A 133 -18.77 18.94 -42.87
C PHE A 133 -18.04 20.02 -43.68
N GLN A 134 -18.48 21.28 -43.56
CA GLN A 134 -18.06 22.37 -44.47
C GLN A 134 -16.55 22.67 -44.43
N LYS A 135 -15.90 22.44 -43.30
CA LYS A 135 -14.47 22.71 -43.10
C LYS A 135 -13.56 21.56 -43.54
N GLU A 136 -14.13 20.43 -43.96
CA GLU A 136 -13.36 19.25 -44.32
C GLU A 136 -12.72 19.40 -45.71
N LYS A 137 -11.45 18.98 -45.82
CA LYS A 137 -10.70 18.95 -47.08
C LYS A 137 -10.64 17.51 -47.56
N PHE A 138 -11.08 17.29 -48.79
CA PHE A 138 -11.01 16.00 -49.44
C PHE A 138 -9.62 15.79 -50.03
N ALA A 139 -9.00 14.65 -49.74
CA ALA A 139 -7.74 14.22 -50.34
C ALA A 139 -7.99 13.11 -51.39
N GLY A 140 -7.22 13.13 -52.48
CA GLY A 140 -7.29 12.13 -53.55
C GLY A 140 -8.19 12.50 -54.73
N GLU A 141 -7.92 11.86 -55.88
CA GLU A 141 -8.58 12.16 -57.17
C GLU A 141 -10.08 11.86 -57.16
N PHE A 142 -10.50 10.77 -56.50
CA PHE A 142 -11.91 10.36 -56.41
C PHE A 142 -12.77 11.40 -55.68
N ALA A 143 -12.33 11.82 -54.49
CA ALA A 143 -13.07 12.79 -53.68
C ALA A 143 -12.99 14.20 -54.28
N GLY A 144 -11.88 14.54 -54.96
CA GLY A 144 -11.75 15.78 -55.74
C GLY A 144 -12.73 15.84 -56.93
N ALA A 145 -12.90 14.73 -57.66
CA ALA A 145 -13.87 14.63 -58.74
C ALA A 145 -15.31 14.77 -58.24
N TRP A 146 -15.66 14.10 -57.15
CA TRP A 146 -16.97 14.25 -56.50
C TRP A 146 -17.23 15.69 -56.06
N LYS A 147 -16.27 16.33 -55.37
CA LYS A 147 -16.40 17.71 -54.90
C LYS A 147 -16.71 18.66 -56.05
N LYS A 148 -16.00 18.54 -57.17
CA LYS A 148 -16.23 19.38 -58.35
C LYS A 148 -17.66 19.22 -58.88
N CYS A 149 -18.13 17.97 -59.02
CA CYS A 149 -19.51 17.71 -59.46
C CYS A 149 -20.57 18.19 -58.46
N PHE A 150 -20.29 18.13 -57.15
CA PHE A 150 -21.19 18.60 -56.11
C PHE A 150 -21.29 20.13 -56.06
N ASP A 151 -20.14 20.83 -56.16
CA ASP A 151 -20.07 22.29 -56.12
C ASP A 151 -20.76 22.94 -57.35
N ASP A 152 -20.74 22.28 -58.50
CA ASP A 152 -21.39 22.74 -59.74
C ASP A 152 -22.93 22.86 -59.60
N GLU A 153 -23.56 22.06 -58.74
CA GLU A 153 -25.03 22.04 -58.53
C GLU A 153 -25.55 23.13 -57.58
N ARG A 154 -24.66 23.77 -56.80
CA ARG A 154 -24.99 24.88 -55.86
C ARG A 154 -26.13 24.56 -54.87
N PHE A 155 -26.10 23.39 -54.25
CA PHE A 155 -27.06 23.03 -53.21
C PHE A 155 -27.03 23.99 -52.00
N PHE A 156 -28.15 24.08 -51.28
CA PHE A 156 -28.16 24.74 -49.97
C PHE A 156 -27.55 23.80 -48.92
N THR A 157 -26.36 24.16 -48.43
CA THR A 157 -25.58 23.30 -47.54
C THR A 157 -25.62 23.79 -46.10
N VAL A 158 -25.64 22.87 -45.15
CA VAL A 158 -25.69 23.13 -43.70
C VAL A 158 -24.52 22.40 -43.03
N ASP A 159 -23.77 23.10 -42.18
CA ASP A 159 -22.67 22.49 -41.42
C ASP A 159 -23.21 21.63 -40.26
N ILE A 160 -22.99 20.32 -40.34
CA ILE A 160 -23.44 19.35 -39.33
C ILE A 160 -22.34 18.98 -38.31
N THR A 161 -21.21 19.71 -38.28
CA THR A 161 -20.08 19.40 -37.40
C THR A 161 -20.45 19.36 -35.91
N ILE A 162 -21.14 20.38 -35.41
CA ILE A 162 -21.55 20.49 -34.00
C ILE A 162 -22.55 19.38 -33.60
N PRO A 163 -23.68 19.18 -34.31
CA PRO A 163 -24.61 18.13 -33.91
C PRO A 163 -23.98 16.74 -34.00
N PHE A 164 -23.03 16.51 -34.92
CA PHE A 164 -22.29 15.25 -35.00
C PHE A 164 -21.33 15.05 -33.81
N ALA A 165 -20.59 16.09 -33.42
CA ALA A 165 -19.74 16.06 -32.23
C ALA A 165 -20.51 15.70 -30.96
N LEU A 166 -21.71 16.26 -30.79
CA LEU A 166 -22.58 15.93 -29.66
C LEU A 166 -23.05 14.47 -29.70
N LEU A 167 -23.27 13.89 -30.88
CA LEU A 167 -23.68 12.49 -31.02
C LEU A 167 -22.60 11.50 -30.58
N THR A 168 -21.34 11.79 -30.95
CA THR A 168 -20.18 10.93 -30.65
C THR A 168 -19.50 11.28 -29.33
N SER A 169 -19.97 12.31 -28.63
CA SER A 169 -19.41 12.75 -27.35
C SER A 169 -19.61 11.73 -26.23
N VAL A 170 -20.82 11.16 -26.12
CA VAL A 170 -21.18 10.16 -25.12
C VAL A 170 -20.74 8.77 -25.58
N LYS A 171 -19.80 8.19 -24.84
CA LYS A 171 -19.21 6.87 -25.07
C LYS A 171 -20.09 5.78 -24.48
N ASP A 172 -20.20 4.68 -25.21
CA ASP A 172 -20.75 3.42 -24.70
C ASP A 172 -19.68 2.64 -23.89
N ASP A 173 -20.09 1.61 -23.13
CA ASP A 173 -19.21 0.89 -22.20
C ASP A 173 -17.93 0.35 -22.85
N LEU A 174 -18.03 -0.14 -24.09
CA LEU A 174 -16.87 -0.68 -24.82
C LEU A 174 -15.96 0.45 -25.34
N GLU A 175 -16.53 1.59 -25.74
CA GLU A 175 -15.76 2.79 -26.07
C GLU A 175 -15.00 3.32 -24.85
N ILE A 176 -15.61 3.24 -23.67
CA ILE A 176 -14.97 3.57 -22.40
C ILE A 176 -13.82 2.60 -22.12
N GLU A 177 -14.04 1.29 -22.26
CA GLU A 177 -13.00 0.26 -22.07
C GLU A 177 -11.80 0.46 -23.02
N TYR A 178 -12.05 0.80 -24.29
CA TYR A 178 -10.97 1.12 -25.23
C TYR A 178 -10.21 2.40 -24.85
N THR A 179 -10.92 3.40 -24.35
CA THR A 179 -10.32 4.65 -23.88
C THR A 179 -9.50 4.42 -22.60
N GLN A 180 -10.00 3.62 -21.67
CA GLN A 180 -9.28 3.21 -20.45
C GLN A 180 -8.00 2.47 -20.80
N THR A 181 -8.09 1.47 -21.68
CA THR A 181 -6.91 0.74 -22.18
C THR A 181 -5.87 1.67 -22.81
N ALA A 182 -6.31 2.68 -23.59
CA ALA A 182 -5.43 3.69 -24.16
C ALA A 182 -4.78 4.60 -23.09
N CYS A 183 -5.49 4.90 -22.00
CA CYS A 183 -4.97 5.67 -20.87
C CYS A 183 -3.93 4.85 -20.10
N ASP A 184 -4.25 3.60 -19.75
CA ASP A 184 -3.35 2.69 -19.03
C ASP A 184 -2.06 2.45 -19.79
N ALA A 185 -2.14 2.24 -21.12
CA ALA A 185 -0.96 2.14 -21.97
C ALA A 185 -0.12 3.43 -21.93
N SER A 186 -0.75 4.61 -22.01
CA SER A 186 -0.05 5.90 -21.95
C SER A 186 0.67 6.11 -20.62
N CYS A 187 -0.01 5.80 -19.51
CA CYS A 187 0.54 5.89 -18.16
C CYS A 187 1.67 4.88 -17.92
N ALA A 188 1.50 3.64 -18.40
CA ALA A 188 2.50 2.58 -18.27
C ALA A 188 3.78 2.91 -19.04
N ILE A 189 3.67 3.35 -20.29
CA ILE A 189 4.84 3.76 -21.11
C ILE A 189 5.51 4.98 -20.49
N TYR A 190 4.75 5.98 -20.03
CA TYR A 190 5.32 7.15 -19.38
C TYR A 190 6.11 6.77 -18.11
N ASN A 191 5.55 5.94 -17.24
CA ASN A 191 6.18 5.57 -15.96
C ASN A 191 7.35 4.60 -16.11
N LYS A 192 7.15 3.52 -16.88
CA LYS A 192 8.10 2.40 -16.98
C LYS A 192 9.26 2.73 -17.92
N PHE A 193 9.05 3.59 -18.91
CA PHE A 193 10.05 3.95 -19.90
C PHE A 193 10.44 5.43 -19.81
N PHE A 194 9.53 6.36 -20.13
CA PHE A 194 9.91 7.77 -20.32
C PHE A 194 10.52 8.41 -19.08
N LYS A 195 9.86 8.24 -17.92
CA LYS A 195 10.33 8.81 -16.64
C LYS A 195 11.69 8.24 -16.25
N GLN A 196 11.90 6.93 -16.43
CA GLN A 196 13.16 6.27 -16.10
C GLN A 196 14.30 6.70 -17.04
N GLU A 197 14.04 6.77 -18.35
CA GLU A 197 15.02 7.25 -19.32
C GLU A 197 15.37 8.72 -19.07
N LEU A 198 14.38 9.55 -18.75
CA LEU A 198 14.63 10.97 -18.45
C LEU A 198 15.48 11.14 -17.19
N ILE A 199 15.19 10.38 -16.12
CA ILE A 199 15.99 10.36 -14.89
C ILE A 199 17.44 9.96 -15.22
N SER A 200 17.64 8.85 -15.95
CA SER A 200 18.98 8.44 -16.38
C SER A 200 19.69 9.48 -17.26
N ILE A 201 19.00 10.14 -18.18
CA ILE A 201 19.59 11.21 -19.00
C ILE A 201 20.07 12.38 -18.14
N ILE A 202 19.32 12.72 -17.09
CA ILE A 202 19.68 13.80 -16.17
C ILE A 202 20.84 13.36 -15.26
N ASP A 203 20.77 12.17 -14.67
CA ASP A 203 21.82 11.63 -13.78
C ASP A 203 23.16 11.43 -14.49
N ASP A 204 23.14 10.96 -15.74
CA ASP A 204 24.33 10.72 -16.55
C ASP A 204 24.83 11.99 -17.28
N GLU A 205 24.17 13.14 -17.09
CA GLU A 205 24.40 14.40 -17.82
C GLU A 205 24.47 14.22 -19.35
N ARG A 206 23.66 13.29 -19.89
CA ARG A 206 23.67 12.94 -21.32
C ARG A 206 23.03 14.06 -22.15
N LYS A 207 23.72 14.45 -23.23
CA LYS A 207 23.18 15.38 -24.24
C LYS A 207 22.32 14.62 -25.25
N VAL A 208 21.01 14.66 -25.06
CA VAL A 208 20.03 14.03 -25.94
C VAL A 208 19.12 15.09 -26.55
N GLN A 209 18.79 14.99 -27.84
CA GLN A 209 17.87 15.90 -28.51
C GLN A 209 16.41 15.55 -28.20
N HIS A 210 15.51 16.56 -28.16
CA HIS A 210 14.09 16.30 -27.93
C HIS A 210 13.48 15.37 -28.99
N SER A 211 13.85 15.53 -30.26
CA SER A 211 13.39 14.69 -31.36
C SER A 211 13.81 13.23 -31.21
N ILE A 212 15.03 12.97 -30.74
CA ILE A 212 15.54 11.61 -30.47
C ILE A 212 14.75 10.99 -29.32
N LEU A 213 14.57 11.72 -28.22
CA LEU A 213 13.84 11.22 -27.06
C LEU A 213 12.35 10.96 -27.38
N ALA A 214 11.74 11.82 -28.19
CA ALA A 214 10.37 11.63 -28.68
C ALA A 214 10.24 10.38 -29.55
N LYS A 215 11.23 10.13 -30.41
CA LYS A 215 11.29 8.92 -31.23
C LYS A 215 11.50 7.66 -30.37
N SER A 216 12.35 7.71 -29.34
CA SER A 216 12.51 6.59 -28.41
C SER A 216 11.23 6.29 -27.64
N LEU A 217 10.44 7.32 -27.32
CA LEU A 217 9.12 7.16 -26.70
C LEU A 217 8.09 6.55 -27.67
N GLU A 218 8.15 6.91 -28.95
CA GLU A 218 7.38 6.26 -30.02
C GLU A 218 7.79 4.78 -30.19
N ASP A 219 9.08 4.47 -30.25
CA ASP A 219 9.56 3.09 -30.36
C ASP A 219 9.13 2.22 -29.15
N ALA A 220 9.01 2.83 -27.96
CA ALA A 220 8.55 2.15 -26.76
C ALA A 220 7.08 1.70 -26.83
N THR A 221 6.24 2.34 -27.67
CA THR A 221 4.83 1.93 -27.83
C THR A 221 4.70 0.61 -28.60
N MET A 222 5.73 0.21 -29.34
CA MET A 222 5.77 -1.06 -30.07
C MET A 222 6.35 -2.21 -29.23
N ASN A 223 6.76 -1.94 -27.99
CA ASN A 223 7.42 -2.92 -27.12
C ASN A 223 6.47 -3.44 -26.03
N SER A 224 6.14 -4.74 -26.10
CA SER A 224 5.27 -5.42 -25.14
C SER A 224 5.71 -5.27 -23.69
N LYS A 225 7.02 -5.12 -23.42
CA LYS A 225 7.58 -4.99 -22.07
C LYS A 225 6.97 -3.84 -21.26
N TYR A 226 6.58 -2.75 -21.94
CA TYR A 226 6.11 -1.53 -21.28
C TYR A 226 4.59 -1.42 -21.23
N LEU A 227 3.88 -2.35 -21.86
CA LEU A 227 2.43 -2.34 -22.00
C LEU A 227 1.73 -3.19 -20.92
N PRO A 228 0.43 -2.98 -20.67
CA PRO A 228 -0.38 -3.90 -19.88
C PRO A 228 -0.51 -5.27 -20.57
N ASP A 229 -0.62 -6.36 -19.79
CA ASP A 229 -0.62 -7.74 -20.32
C ASP A 229 -1.79 -8.02 -21.28
N ASP A 230 -2.93 -7.33 -21.10
CA ASP A 230 -4.16 -7.52 -21.89
C ASP A 230 -4.19 -6.69 -23.19
N ALA A 231 -3.19 -5.86 -23.44
CA ALA A 231 -3.24 -4.84 -24.48
C ALA A 231 -2.64 -5.32 -25.81
N ASP A 232 -3.47 -5.43 -26.85
CA ASP A 232 -3.03 -5.84 -28.20
C ASP A 232 -2.23 -4.74 -28.91
N ILE A 233 -0.94 -4.99 -29.12
CA ILE A 233 0.03 -4.08 -29.77
C ILE A 233 -0.41 -3.72 -31.19
N ASN A 234 -1.04 -4.65 -31.93
CA ASN A 234 -1.46 -4.38 -33.31
C ASN A 234 -2.61 -3.37 -33.39
N SER A 235 -3.29 -3.16 -32.27
CA SER A 235 -4.41 -2.22 -32.13
C SER A 235 -3.96 -0.89 -31.51
N MET A 236 -2.66 -0.70 -31.27
CA MET A 236 -2.08 0.53 -30.72
C MET A 236 -1.48 1.42 -31.80
N ASP A 237 -1.67 2.71 -31.61
CA ASP A 237 -1.08 3.77 -32.43
C ASP A 237 -0.85 5.00 -31.55
N LEU A 238 -0.20 6.03 -32.08
CA LEU A 238 -0.02 7.31 -31.39
C LEU A 238 -1.17 8.27 -31.71
N CYS A 239 -1.61 9.03 -30.71
CA CYS A 239 -2.58 10.10 -30.94
C CYS A 239 -1.97 11.24 -31.76
N PHE A 240 -0.72 11.57 -31.44
CA PHE A 240 0.12 12.56 -32.10
C PHE A 240 1.59 12.21 -31.76
N PRO A 241 2.58 12.64 -32.56
CA PRO A 241 3.99 12.40 -32.25
C PRO A 241 4.34 12.97 -30.86
N PRO A 242 5.06 12.23 -29.98
CA PRO A 242 5.34 12.69 -28.63
C PRO A 242 6.02 14.07 -28.62
N ILE A 243 5.54 14.97 -27.76
CA ILE A 243 6.01 16.35 -27.70
C ILE A 243 6.81 16.55 -26.43
N ILE A 244 8.09 16.86 -26.59
CA ILE A 244 9.04 17.12 -25.51
C ILE A 244 9.59 18.53 -25.73
N GLN A 245 9.51 19.38 -24.70
CA GLN A 245 9.94 20.77 -24.75
C GLN A 245 10.73 21.14 -23.50
N SER A 246 11.86 21.82 -23.66
CA SER A 246 12.66 22.40 -22.58
C SER A 246 13.49 23.60 -23.08
N GLY A 247 14.21 24.30 -22.18
CA GLY A 247 15.20 25.31 -22.56
C GLY A 247 14.62 26.61 -23.11
N GLY A 248 13.51 27.08 -22.56
CA GLY A 248 12.93 28.39 -22.90
C GLY A 248 12.12 28.44 -24.20
N ARG A 249 11.98 27.32 -24.91
CA ARG A 249 11.21 27.20 -26.15
C ARG A 249 9.98 26.33 -25.94
N TYR A 250 8.95 26.95 -25.38
CA TYR A 250 7.70 26.26 -25.09
C TYR A 250 6.58 26.72 -26.02
N ALA A 251 5.79 25.76 -26.48
CA ALA A 251 4.58 26.01 -27.24
C ALA A 251 3.52 25.00 -26.82
N LEU A 252 2.58 25.45 -25.98
CA LEU A 252 1.51 24.62 -25.40
C LEU A 252 0.40 24.35 -26.42
N LYS A 253 0.74 23.61 -27.49
CA LYS A 253 -0.14 23.22 -28.59
C LYS A 253 0.24 21.83 -29.07
N PHE A 254 -0.76 20.98 -29.29
CA PHE A 254 -0.58 19.61 -29.80
C PHE A 254 -0.19 19.51 -31.29
N SER A 255 -0.09 20.64 -32.00
CA SER A 255 0.37 20.69 -33.39
C SER A 255 1.88 20.93 -33.52
N VAL A 256 2.60 20.97 -32.40
CA VAL A 256 4.03 21.25 -32.34
C VAL A 256 4.78 19.92 -32.36
N MET A 257 5.95 19.92 -32.99
CA MET A 257 6.86 18.78 -32.98
C MET A 257 8.02 19.04 -32.02
N SER A 258 8.53 17.98 -31.40
CA SER A 258 9.79 18.02 -30.65
C SER A 258 10.93 18.48 -31.57
N ASP A 259 11.71 19.47 -31.12
CA ASP A 259 12.78 20.05 -31.93
C ASP A 259 14.12 19.30 -31.78
N ASP A 260 15.13 19.70 -32.54
CA ASP A 260 16.46 19.08 -32.50
C ASP A 260 17.41 19.73 -31.48
N ASN A 261 16.88 20.58 -30.58
CA ASN A 261 17.71 21.12 -29.51
C ASN A 261 17.94 20.04 -28.44
N ASN A 262 19.09 20.13 -27.78
CA ASN A 262 19.38 19.26 -26.66
C ASN A 262 18.42 19.57 -25.50
N LEU A 263 18.03 18.51 -24.81
CA LEU A 263 17.30 18.58 -23.56
C LEU A 263 18.06 19.48 -22.59
N HIS A 264 17.35 20.47 -22.05
CA HIS A 264 17.84 21.43 -21.10
C HIS A 264 17.19 21.14 -19.74
N TYR A 265 18.02 21.08 -18.70
CA TYR A 265 17.60 20.74 -17.36
C TYR A 265 17.06 21.99 -16.67
N GLY A 266 15.83 21.89 -16.15
CA GLY A 266 15.16 22.98 -15.45
C GLY A 266 13.65 22.77 -15.49
N ASN A 267 13.06 22.92 -16.67
CA ASN A 267 11.64 22.66 -16.85
C ASN A 267 11.37 21.91 -18.16
N ILE A 268 10.84 20.69 -18.04
CA ILE A 268 10.66 19.76 -19.15
C ILE A 268 9.19 19.40 -19.25
N ILE A 269 8.56 19.75 -20.38
CA ILE A 269 7.17 19.39 -20.65
C ILE A 269 7.14 18.19 -21.58
N CYS A 270 6.39 17.16 -21.19
CA CYS A 270 6.09 15.99 -22.02
C CYS A 270 4.58 15.91 -22.24
N SER A 271 4.15 15.91 -23.51
CA SER A 271 2.79 15.59 -23.91
C SER A 271 2.81 14.31 -24.74
N PHE A 272 2.07 13.31 -24.28
CA PHE A 272 2.05 11.97 -24.85
C PHE A 272 0.61 11.43 -24.86
N GLY A 273 0.30 10.54 -25.79
CA GLY A 273 -1.04 9.95 -25.88
C GLY A 273 -1.07 8.77 -26.83
N VAL A 274 -1.54 7.63 -26.34
CA VAL A 274 -1.72 6.41 -27.11
C VAL A 274 -3.16 6.35 -27.61
N ARG A 275 -3.34 5.76 -28.79
CA ARG A 275 -4.62 5.49 -29.41
C ARG A 275 -4.81 3.98 -29.46
N TYR A 276 -5.80 3.45 -28.74
CA TYR A 276 -6.13 2.02 -28.76
C TYR A 276 -7.46 1.82 -29.49
N ARG A 277 -7.45 0.98 -30.54
CA ARG A 277 -8.63 0.71 -31.39
C ARG A 277 -9.34 1.99 -31.84
N HIS A 278 -8.54 2.98 -32.25
CA HIS A 278 -8.95 4.33 -32.64
C HIS A 278 -9.38 5.29 -31.52
N TYR A 279 -9.50 4.86 -30.26
CA TYR A 279 -9.85 5.75 -29.14
C TYR A 279 -8.59 6.37 -28.54
N CYS A 280 -8.60 7.69 -28.46
CA CYS A 280 -7.48 8.49 -28.01
C CYS A 280 -7.43 8.65 -26.49
N SER A 281 -6.22 8.72 -25.96
CA SER A 281 -5.93 9.23 -24.63
C SER A 281 -4.91 10.37 -24.70
N SER A 282 -4.75 11.08 -23.59
CA SER A 282 -3.73 12.13 -23.45
C SER A 282 -3.24 12.21 -22.03
N LEU A 283 -1.92 12.36 -21.91
CA LEU A 283 -1.18 12.57 -20.69
C LEU A 283 -0.21 13.74 -20.91
N ILE A 284 -0.28 14.74 -20.05
CA ILE A 284 0.58 15.91 -20.12
C ILE A 284 1.19 16.14 -18.75
N ARG A 285 2.53 16.19 -18.71
CA ARG A 285 3.28 16.37 -17.47
C ARG A 285 4.39 17.37 -17.68
N THR A 286 4.54 18.22 -16.67
CA THR A 286 5.70 19.10 -16.52
C THR A 286 6.59 18.51 -15.43
N LEU A 287 7.83 18.19 -15.77
CA LEU A 287 8.87 17.79 -14.84
C LEU A 287 9.76 18.99 -14.54
N LEU A 288 9.86 19.32 -13.26
CA LEU A 288 10.68 20.41 -12.76
C LEU A 288 11.97 19.83 -12.19
N VAL A 289 13.11 20.27 -12.70
CA VAL A 289 14.45 19.93 -12.22
C VAL A 289 14.98 21.16 -11.49
N GLU A 290 15.22 21.03 -10.19
CA GLU A 290 15.66 22.13 -9.32
C GLU A 290 14.80 23.42 -9.40
N PRO A 291 13.44 23.34 -9.31
CA PRO A 291 12.61 24.53 -9.41
C PRO A 291 12.78 25.45 -8.20
N ASN A 292 12.82 26.76 -8.44
CA ASN A 292 12.67 27.74 -7.37
C ASN A 292 11.24 27.80 -6.83
N LYS A 293 11.07 28.49 -5.71
CA LYS A 293 9.77 28.63 -5.03
C LYS A 293 8.71 29.27 -5.94
N HIS A 294 9.11 30.21 -6.80
CA HIS A 294 8.19 30.84 -7.74
C HIS A 294 7.54 29.83 -8.71
N LEU A 295 8.33 28.91 -9.26
CA LEU A 295 7.82 27.84 -10.13
C LEU A 295 7.05 26.77 -9.38
N GLN A 296 7.47 26.41 -8.16
CA GLN A 296 6.74 25.46 -7.32
C GLN A 296 5.33 25.99 -6.98
N ASP A 297 5.23 27.26 -6.54
CA ASP A 297 3.96 27.90 -6.22
C ASP A 297 3.05 28.00 -7.47
N ALA A 298 3.63 28.30 -8.64
CA ALA A 298 2.89 28.37 -9.89
C ALA A 298 2.39 26.99 -10.35
N TYR A 299 3.18 25.94 -10.17
CA TYR A 299 2.80 24.56 -10.46
C TYR A 299 1.70 24.07 -9.50
N ALA A 300 1.82 24.35 -8.20
CA ALA A 300 0.79 24.04 -7.21
C ALA A 300 -0.55 24.73 -7.52
N LEU A 301 -0.51 26.03 -7.88
CA LEU A 301 -1.71 26.73 -8.33
C LEU A 301 -2.32 26.07 -9.58
N LEU A 302 -1.49 25.64 -10.52
CA LEU A 302 -1.96 25.01 -11.74
C LEU A 302 -2.68 23.67 -11.44
N LEU A 303 -2.15 22.88 -10.48
CA LEU A 303 -2.81 21.66 -9.99
C LEU A 303 -4.18 21.95 -9.38
N ASP A 304 -4.29 22.99 -8.54
CA ASP A 304 -5.57 23.42 -7.95
C ASP A 304 -6.58 23.83 -9.02
N VAL A 305 -6.12 24.53 -10.07
CA VAL A 305 -6.97 24.94 -11.20
C VAL A 305 -7.47 23.74 -11.97
N GLU A 306 -6.62 22.76 -12.25
CA GLU A 306 -7.03 21.54 -12.93
C GLU A 306 -8.07 20.75 -12.11
N LEU A 307 -7.84 20.58 -10.80
CA LEU A 307 -8.79 19.96 -9.89
C LEU A 307 -10.13 20.69 -9.88
N LYS A 308 -10.10 22.02 -9.85
CA LYS A 308 -11.32 22.84 -9.89
C LYS A 308 -12.06 22.69 -11.21
N VAL A 309 -11.34 22.62 -12.34
CA VAL A 309 -11.94 22.41 -13.66
C VAL A 309 -12.63 21.06 -13.72
N MET A 310 -11.99 20.00 -13.23
CA MET A 310 -12.62 18.67 -13.12
C MET A 310 -13.90 18.76 -12.28
N GLU A 311 -13.83 19.31 -11.06
CA GLU A 311 -15.02 19.46 -10.19
C GLU A 311 -16.17 20.25 -10.83
N CYS A 312 -15.85 21.19 -11.74
CA CYS A 312 -16.84 22.03 -12.42
C CYS A 312 -17.37 21.42 -13.74
N LEU A 313 -16.79 20.33 -14.24
CA LEU A 313 -17.26 19.61 -15.42
C LEU A 313 -18.50 18.77 -15.11
N ARG A 314 -19.56 19.45 -14.65
CA ARG A 314 -20.82 18.84 -14.25
C ARG A 314 -21.89 19.00 -15.33
N PRO A 315 -22.89 18.10 -15.34
CA PRO A 315 -24.05 18.24 -16.22
C PRO A 315 -24.71 19.62 -16.09
N GLY A 316 -25.08 20.22 -17.22
CA GLY A 316 -25.82 21.49 -17.29
C GLY A 316 -24.98 22.77 -17.22
N VAL A 317 -23.66 22.67 -16.98
CA VAL A 317 -22.75 23.83 -16.99
C VAL A 317 -22.30 24.15 -18.42
N LYS A 318 -22.10 25.43 -18.76
CA LYS A 318 -21.50 25.80 -20.05
C LYS A 318 -19.99 25.62 -20.04
N LEU A 319 -19.40 25.21 -21.16
CA LEU A 319 -17.94 25.14 -21.30
C LEU A 319 -17.24 26.49 -21.09
N SER A 320 -17.91 27.61 -21.40
CA SER A 320 -17.43 28.96 -21.11
C SER A 320 -17.45 29.29 -19.62
N GLU A 321 -18.41 28.77 -18.86
CA GLU A 321 -18.48 28.93 -17.40
C GLU A 321 -17.39 28.10 -16.72
N VAL A 322 -17.12 26.88 -17.19
CA VAL A 322 -15.99 26.06 -16.73
C VAL A 322 -14.66 26.79 -16.90
N TYR A 323 -14.46 27.45 -18.06
CA TYR A 323 -13.29 28.31 -18.27
C TYR A 323 -13.26 29.51 -17.30
N GLY A 324 -14.41 30.13 -17.06
CA GLY A 324 -14.56 31.23 -16.10
C GLY A 324 -14.16 30.82 -14.67
N TYR A 325 -14.53 29.63 -14.20
CA TYR A 325 -14.13 29.15 -12.87
C TYR A 325 -12.62 29.01 -12.71
N ALA A 326 -11.93 28.57 -13.76
CA ALA A 326 -10.47 28.51 -13.77
C ALA A 326 -9.84 29.91 -13.70
N GLU A 327 -10.35 30.87 -14.48
CA GLU A 327 -9.92 32.27 -14.41
C GLU A 327 -10.19 32.88 -13.03
N ASP A 328 -11.35 32.62 -12.44
CA ASP A 328 -11.74 33.17 -11.13
C ASP A 328 -10.81 32.66 -10.02
N LEU A 329 -10.44 31.38 -10.04
CA LEU A 329 -9.51 30.81 -9.05
C LEU A 329 -8.11 31.43 -9.17
N ILE A 330 -7.60 31.59 -10.40
CA ILE A 330 -6.31 32.25 -10.62
C ILE A 330 -6.40 33.72 -10.20
N ARG A 331 -7.49 34.42 -10.52
CA ARG A 331 -7.73 35.81 -10.11
C ARG A 331 -7.77 35.97 -8.59
N ALA A 332 -8.34 35.01 -7.88
CA ALA A 332 -8.43 35.05 -6.42
C ALA A 332 -7.06 34.86 -5.73
N ARG A 333 -6.19 34.00 -6.28
CA ARG A 333 -4.89 33.68 -5.67
C ARG A 333 -3.73 34.53 -6.21
N LYS A 334 -3.58 34.61 -7.53
CA LYS A 334 -2.48 35.31 -8.23
C LYS A 334 -3.00 35.96 -9.53
N PRO A 335 -3.65 37.14 -9.46
CA PRO A 335 -4.22 37.83 -10.62
C PRO A 335 -3.23 38.03 -11.79
N GLN A 336 -1.96 38.26 -11.47
CA GLN A 336 -0.89 38.46 -12.43
C GLN A 336 -0.60 37.21 -13.29
N TYR A 337 -1.02 36.01 -12.88
CA TYR A 337 -0.78 34.79 -13.67
C TYR A 337 -1.80 34.60 -14.81
N LEU A 338 -2.91 35.34 -14.80
CA LEU A 338 -3.95 35.25 -15.82
C LEU A 338 -3.44 35.53 -17.23
N GLU A 339 -2.49 36.46 -17.38
CA GLU A 339 -1.95 36.81 -18.71
C GLU A 339 -1.18 35.65 -19.38
N TYR A 340 -0.68 34.71 -18.57
CA TYR A 340 0.07 33.54 -19.03
C TYR A 340 -0.83 32.33 -19.26
N MET A 341 -2.08 32.34 -18.77
CA MET A 341 -2.99 31.20 -18.86
C MET A 341 -3.29 30.82 -20.32
N THR A 342 -3.40 29.51 -20.59
CA THR A 342 -3.81 29.02 -21.90
C THR A 342 -5.22 29.50 -22.28
N LYS A 343 -5.42 29.80 -23.57
CA LYS A 343 -6.71 30.25 -24.11
C LYS A 343 -7.79 29.15 -24.16
N SER A 344 -7.39 27.91 -23.96
CA SER A 344 -8.27 26.75 -23.78
C SER A 344 -7.70 25.88 -22.68
N ILE A 345 -8.59 25.23 -21.92
CA ILE A 345 -8.22 24.38 -20.78
C ILE A 345 -8.69 22.92 -20.92
N GLY A 346 -9.03 22.53 -22.14
CA GLY A 346 -9.47 21.18 -22.42
C GLY A 346 -10.32 21.08 -23.67
N PHE A 347 -10.64 19.86 -24.06
CA PHE A 347 -11.59 19.57 -25.14
C PHE A 347 -12.17 18.16 -24.98
N GLY A 348 -13.34 17.92 -25.56
CA GLY A 348 -13.88 16.57 -25.69
C GLY A 348 -12.96 15.66 -26.52
N MET A 349 -12.92 14.38 -26.18
CA MET A 349 -12.05 13.39 -26.79
C MET A 349 -12.79 12.06 -27.04
N GLY A 350 -12.24 11.23 -27.92
CA GLY A 350 -12.79 9.93 -28.28
C GLY A 350 -12.00 9.35 -29.45
N ILE A 351 -12.70 9.05 -30.55
CA ILE A 351 -12.03 8.70 -31.83
C ILE A 351 -11.22 9.90 -32.36
N GLU A 352 -11.76 11.11 -32.22
CA GLU A 352 -11.00 12.32 -32.46
C GLU A 352 -10.20 12.66 -31.22
N PHE A 353 -8.90 12.90 -31.42
CA PHE A 353 -8.05 13.42 -30.34
C PHE A 353 -8.60 14.74 -29.80
N ARG A 354 -9.01 15.65 -30.69
CA ARG A 354 -9.52 16.98 -30.33
C ARG A 354 -10.88 17.26 -30.95
N GLU A 355 -11.93 17.21 -30.14
CA GLU A 355 -13.27 17.64 -30.54
C GLU A 355 -13.39 19.17 -30.50
N SER A 356 -13.28 19.82 -31.66
CA SER A 356 -13.31 21.28 -31.77
C SER A 356 -14.62 21.92 -31.31
N ALA A 357 -15.75 21.20 -31.39
CA ALA A 357 -17.05 21.70 -30.92
C ALA A 357 -17.15 21.69 -29.37
N LEU A 358 -16.40 20.83 -28.70
CA LEU A 358 -16.38 20.65 -27.24
C LEU A 358 -15.11 21.24 -26.61
N LEU A 359 -14.58 22.32 -27.19
CA LEU A 359 -13.41 23.02 -26.67
C LEU A 359 -13.75 23.86 -25.43
N ILE A 360 -13.05 23.67 -24.33
CA ILE A 360 -13.25 24.43 -23.08
C ILE A 360 -12.51 25.76 -23.19
N ASN A 361 -13.24 26.84 -23.48
CA ASN A 361 -12.71 28.20 -23.55
C ASN A 361 -13.81 29.23 -23.24
N GLY A 362 -13.42 30.47 -22.95
CA GLY A 362 -14.36 31.56 -22.61
C GLY A 362 -15.33 32.01 -23.70
N LYS A 363 -15.30 31.40 -24.91
CA LYS A 363 -16.23 31.70 -26.02
C LYS A 363 -17.20 30.57 -26.31
N ASN A 364 -17.01 29.38 -25.74
CA ASN A 364 -17.80 28.22 -26.07
C ASN A 364 -19.05 28.12 -25.19
N ASN A 365 -20.20 28.52 -25.74
CA ASN A 365 -21.49 28.51 -25.05
C ASN A 365 -22.25 27.18 -25.20
N VAL A 366 -21.58 26.11 -25.66
CA VAL A 366 -22.15 24.77 -25.63
C VAL A 366 -22.33 24.35 -24.18
N TYR A 367 -23.55 23.95 -23.85
CA TYR A 367 -23.89 23.36 -22.58
C TYR A 367 -23.39 21.93 -22.53
N LEU A 368 -22.93 21.51 -21.36
CA LEU A 368 -22.72 20.10 -21.02
C LEU A 368 -24.08 19.41 -20.81
N HIS A 369 -24.93 19.43 -21.83
CA HIS A 369 -26.11 18.58 -21.93
C HIS A 369 -25.90 17.65 -23.11
N GLY A 370 -26.05 16.35 -22.89
CA GLY A 370 -26.08 15.39 -23.98
C GLY A 370 -27.35 15.54 -24.82
N ILE A 371 -27.43 14.77 -25.89
CA ILE A 371 -28.63 14.56 -26.71
C ILE A 371 -29.74 13.82 -25.94
N CYS A 372 -29.41 13.25 -24.78
CA CYS A 372 -30.31 12.51 -23.91
C CYS A 372 -30.30 13.14 -22.51
N ASP A 373 -31.37 12.90 -21.75
CA ASP A 373 -31.48 13.19 -20.31
C ASP A 373 -30.40 12.45 -19.44
N TYR A 374 -29.48 11.73 -20.08
CA TYR A 374 -28.38 10.96 -19.51
C TYR A 374 -27.04 11.50 -20.06
N TYR A 375 -26.23 12.08 -19.17
CA TYR A 375 -24.91 12.67 -19.45
C TYR A 375 -23.66 11.83 -19.08
N PRO A 376 -23.71 10.70 -18.32
CA PRO A 376 -22.49 9.95 -18.04
C PRO A 376 -21.92 9.32 -19.31
N GLY A 377 -20.60 9.23 -19.39
CA GLY A 377 -19.88 8.61 -20.51
C GLY A 377 -19.19 9.59 -21.46
N MET A 378 -19.18 10.91 -21.20
CA MET A 378 -18.33 11.82 -21.97
C MET A 378 -16.88 11.74 -21.51
N VAL A 379 -15.94 11.82 -22.46
CA VAL A 379 -14.50 11.84 -22.18
C VAL A 379 -13.92 13.18 -22.59
N PHE A 380 -13.15 13.80 -21.70
CA PHE A 380 -12.46 15.06 -21.95
C PHE A 380 -10.95 14.90 -21.73
N ASN A 381 -10.17 15.58 -22.55
CA ASN A 381 -8.80 15.94 -22.21
C ASN A 381 -8.88 17.28 -21.46
N VAL A 382 -8.64 17.25 -20.15
CA VAL A 382 -8.57 18.44 -19.30
C VAL A 382 -7.11 18.82 -19.19
N HIS A 383 -6.74 20.02 -19.63
CA HIS A 383 -5.35 20.49 -19.57
C HIS A 383 -5.28 21.96 -19.21
N VAL A 384 -4.40 22.35 -18.33
CA VAL A 384 -4.21 23.75 -17.93
C VAL A 384 -2.74 24.10 -18.03
N GLY A 385 -2.44 25.33 -18.45
CA GLY A 385 -1.05 25.76 -18.53
C GLY A 385 -0.83 27.26 -18.43
N PHE A 386 0.42 27.60 -18.10
CA PHE A 386 0.97 28.94 -18.18
C PHE A 386 2.04 28.97 -19.27
N CYS A 387 1.86 29.81 -20.29
CA CYS A 387 2.77 29.96 -21.43
C CYS A 387 3.55 31.27 -21.31
N ASN A 388 4.84 31.26 -21.68
CA ASN A 388 5.75 32.41 -21.54
C ASN A 388 5.83 32.94 -20.10
N PHE A 389 5.77 32.04 -19.13
CA PHE A 389 5.78 32.35 -17.71
C PHE A 389 7.15 32.85 -17.26
N PRO A 390 7.25 34.04 -16.66
CA PRO A 390 8.53 34.62 -16.27
C PRO A 390 9.12 33.87 -15.07
N ASN A 391 10.42 33.61 -15.12
CA ASN A 391 11.17 33.01 -14.03
C ASN A 391 12.40 33.88 -13.71
N PRO A 392 12.23 34.98 -12.98
CA PRO A 392 13.29 35.98 -12.80
C PRO A 392 14.47 35.45 -11.97
N GLU A 393 14.21 34.49 -11.09
CA GLU A 393 15.19 33.88 -10.18
C GLU A 393 16.04 32.78 -10.84
N ALA A 394 15.84 32.52 -12.14
CA ALA A 394 16.59 31.50 -12.85
C ALA A 394 18.07 31.88 -13.06
N LYS A 395 18.98 30.93 -12.78
CA LYS A 395 20.43 31.08 -12.97
C LYS A 395 20.79 31.14 -14.46
N GLU A 396 20.18 30.29 -15.27
CA GLU A 396 20.45 30.22 -16.70
C GLU A 396 19.54 31.12 -17.52
N LYS A 397 20.07 31.65 -18.63
CA LYS A 397 19.29 32.52 -19.53
C LYS A 397 18.10 31.80 -20.17
N LEU A 398 18.24 30.49 -20.41
CA LEU A 398 17.21 29.66 -21.05
C LEU A 398 16.01 29.42 -20.13
N ASP A 399 16.21 29.48 -18.82
CA ASP A 399 15.15 29.26 -17.83
C ASP A 399 14.38 30.52 -17.45
N LYS A 400 14.85 31.70 -17.84
CA LYS A 400 14.23 32.99 -17.45
C LYS A 400 12.80 33.17 -17.96
N VAL A 401 12.44 32.47 -19.03
CA VAL A 401 11.08 32.39 -19.55
C VAL A 401 10.77 30.93 -19.74
N THR A 402 9.71 30.44 -19.09
CA THR A 402 9.36 29.03 -19.06
C THR A 402 7.87 28.80 -19.32
N ALA A 403 7.39 27.56 -19.23
CA ALA A 403 5.98 27.26 -19.31
C ALA A 403 5.61 26.08 -18.41
N LEU A 404 4.41 26.09 -17.84
CA LEU A 404 3.88 24.98 -17.06
C LEU A 404 2.68 24.42 -17.80
N PHE A 405 2.61 23.09 -17.94
CA PHE A 405 1.51 22.43 -18.64
C PHE A 405 1.22 21.06 -18.04
N ILE A 406 -0.02 20.89 -17.61
CA ILE A 406 -0.51 19.64 -17.04
C ILE A 406 -1.83 19.29 -17.68
N GLY A 407 -2.15 18.00 -17.74
CA GLY A 407 -3.41 17.56 -18.25
C GLY A 407 -3.56 16.05 -18.26
N ASP A 408 -4.82 15.64 -18.19
CA ASP A 408 -5.27 14.27 -18.02
C ASP A 408 -6.54 13.99 -18.84
N THR A 409 -6.76 12.70 -19.08
CA THR A 409 -7.99 12.18 -19.66
C THR A 409 -8.99 11.87 -18.55
N VAL A 410 -10.17 12.49 -18.62
CA VAL A 410 -11.21 12.43 -17.59
C VAL A 410 -12.50 11.88 -18.20
N LEU A 411 -13.10 10.90 -17.52
CA LEU A 411 -14.43 10.37 -17.83
C LEU A 411 -15.44 11.01 -16.88
N ILE A 412 -16.54 11.51 -17.43
CA ILE A 412 -17.62 12.06 -16.62
C ILE A 412 -18.62 10.96 -16.31
N THR A 413 -18.83 10.68 -15.02
CA THR A 413 -19.72 9.63 -14.50
C THR A 413 -20.98 10.24 -13.84
N GLU A 414 -21.95 9.40 -13.49
CA GLU A 414 -23.17 9.84 -12.79
C GLU A 414 -22.85 10.13 -11.31
N ALA A 415 -23.34 11.27 -10.80
CA ALA A 415 -23.28 11.57 -9.38
C ALA A 415 -24.32 10.71 -8.64
N GLU A 416 -23.88 9.84 -7.73
CA GLU A 416 -24.79 9.19 -6.78
C GLU A 416 -25.45 10.27 -5.90
N SER A 417 -26.77 10.39 -6.00
CA SER A 417 -27.55 11.30 -5.16
C SER A 417 -27.81 10.69 -3.78
N GLU A 418 -27.27 11.37 -2.76
CA GLU A 418 -27.70 11.44 -1.34
C GLU A 418 -27.69 10.16 -0.48
N VAL A 419 -26.68 10.06 0.38
CA VAL A 419 -26.88 9.78 1.81
C VAL A 419 -26.10 10.81 2.62
N GLU A 420 -26.79 11.81 3.16
CA GLU A 420 -26.25 12.65 4.22
C GLU A 420 -25.99 11.80 5.47
N THR A 421 -24.72 11.61 5.84
CA THR A 421 -24.20 11.81 7.21
C THR A 421 -22.67 11.77 7.19
N ASP A 422 -22.08 12.78 7.84
CA ASP A 422 -20.65 13.00 8.10
C ASP A 422 -19.71 13.33 6.92
N GLY A 423 -19.58 14.63 6.68
CA GLY A 423 -18.31 15.31 6.95
C GLY A 423 -17.13 15.16 5.97
N ASN A 424 -17.17 14.28 4.97
CA ASN A 424 -16.14 14.21 3.93
C ASN A 424 -16.72 14.56 2.56
N LYS A 425 -16.32 15.72 2.03
CA LYS A 425 -16.61 16.12 0.65
C LYS A 425 -15.58 15.50 -0.30
N GLU A 426 -15.86 14.31 -0.81
CA GLU A 426 -15.19 13.80 -2.01
C GLU A 426 -16.25 13.41 -3.05
N ASN A 427 -16.64 14.39 -3.87
CA ASN A 427 -17.37 14.18 -5.12
C ASN A 427 -16.37 14.43 -6.25
N ILE A 428 -15.72 13.40 -6.79
CA ILE A 428 -14.68 13.56 -7.82
C ILE A 428 -14.99 12.63 -9.01
N ASP A 429 -15.01 13.20 -10.22
CA ASP A 429 -15.12 12.49 -11.50
C ASP A 429 -14.00 11.44 -11.66
N GLU A 430 -14.29 10.34 -12.37
CA GLU A 430 -13.35 9.24 -12.56
C GLU A 430 -12.23 9.65 -13.56
N VAL A 431 -11.02 9.88 -13.03
CA VAL A 431 -9.86 10.26 -13.85
C VAL A 431 -9.18 9.00 -14.39
N LEU A 432 -9.29 8.78 -15.69
CA LEU A 432 -8.83 7.55 -16.35
C LEU A 432 -7.30 7.46 -16.52
N SER A 433 -6.56 8.59 -16.53
CA SER A 433 -5.11 8.60 -16.79
C SER A 433 -4.25 9.09 -15.61
N ARG A 434 -4.64 8.79 -14.36
CA ARG A 434 -3.91 9.27 -13.18
C ARG A 434 -2.56 8.56 -12.98
N THR A 435 -1.50 9.22 -13.43
CA THR A 435 -0.12 8.92 -13.04
C THR A 435 0.31 9.79 -11.84
N LYS A 436 0.99 9.23 -10.81
CA LYS A 436 1.53 10.01 -9.66
C LYS A 436 2.29 11.24 -10.17
N ARG A 437 1.72 12.43 -9.97
CA ARG A 437 2.30 13.72 -10.40
C ARG A 437 3.50 14.01 -9.51
N THR A 438 4.68 13.65 -9.98
CA THR A 438 5.92 13.86 -9.22
C THR A 438 6.46 15.21 -9.67
N VAL A 439 6.50 16.20 -8.77
CA VAL A 439 7.58 17.19 -8.83
C VAL A 439 8.83 16.34 -8.65
N VAL A 440 9.79 16.38 -9.57
CA VAL A 440 11.10 15.79 -9.30
C VAL A 440 11.79 16.71 -8.29
N LEU A 441 11.30 16.65 -7.05
CA LEU A 441 12.04 17.03 -5.86
C LEU A 441 13.20 16.05 -5.87
N THR A 442 14.36 16.54 -6.33
CA THR A 442 15.76 16.35 -5.86
C THR A 442 16.17 15.11 -5.05
N ASP A 443 15.27 14.30 -4.50
CA ASP A 443 15.61 13.17 -3.64
C ASP A 443 16.16 11.99 -4.46
N GLN A 444 16.08 12.03 -5.80
CA GLN A 444 16.62 10.99 -6.68
C GLN A 444 17.64 11.46 -7.73
N LEU A 445 17.94 12.76 -7.85
CA LEU A 445 18.92 13.25 -8.84
C LEU A 445 20.13 13.84 -8.13
N ARG A 446 21.31 13.27 -8.39
CA ARG A 446 22.56 13.67 -7.75
C ARG A 446 23.08 15.00 -8.33
N VAL A 447 23.41 15.90 -7.39
CA VAL A 447 24.37 17.00 -7.44
C VAL A 447 23.82 18.41 -7.76
N ASN A 448 23.52 19.15 -6.69
CA ASN A 448 24.15 20.46 -6.49
C ASN A 448 24.74 20.55 -5.08
N LYS A 449 25.92 21.18 -5.01
CA LYS A 449 26.84 21.29 -3.87
C LYS A 449 26.28 22.05 -2.65
N GLU A 450 25.29 21.47 -1.99
CA GLU A 450 25.11 21.54 -0.54
C GLU A 450 25.03 20.09 -0.10
N THR A 451 25.76 19.72 0.95
CA THR A 451 25.78 18.32 1.37
C THR A 451 24.34 17.87 1.65
N GLY A 452 23.89 16.70 1.19
CA GLY A 452 22.53 16.20 1.49
C GLY A 452 22.24 16.15 3.00
N GLU A 453 23.28 16.25 3.82
CA GLU A 453 23.25 16.47 5.26
C GLU A 453 22.77 17.86 5.70
N GLU A 454 23.13 18.96 5.01
CA GLU A 454 22.71 20.34 5.37
C GLU A 454 21.24 20.60 5.08
N ARG A 455 20.72 20.04 3.97
CA ARG A 455 19.29 20.09 3.65
C ARG A 455 18.47 19.28 4.66
N ARG A 456 18.92 18.06 4.99
CA ARG A 456 18.34 17.24 6.08
C ARG A 456 18.32 18.01 7.40
N LYS A 457 19.46 18.60 7.79
CA LYS A 457 19.58 19.41 9.01
C LYS A 457 18.63 20.61 9.03
N SER A 458 18.39 21.26 7.89
CA SER A 458 17.49 22.42 7.82
C SER A 458 16.01 22.02 7.89
N HIS A 459 15.62 20.95 7.19
CA HIS A 459 14.26 20.40 7.22
C HIS A 459 13.91 19.86 8.62
N GLN A 460 14.81 19.06 9.20
CA GLN A 460 14.64 18.51 10.55
C GLN A 460 14.56 19.62 11.63
N LYS A 461 15.30 20.72 11.49
CA LYS A 461 15.19 21.90 12.38
C LYS A 461 13.81 22.59 12.30
N GLU A 462 13.16 22.57 11.13
CA GLU A 462 11.80 23.11 10.97
C GLU A 462 10.76 22.15 11.57
N LEU A 463 10.90 20.85 11.32
CA LEU A 463 10.04 19.81 11.88
C LEU A 463 10.08 19.77 13.42
N VAL A 464 11.26 19.92 14.05
CA VAL A 464 11.40 20.00 15.52
C VAL A 464 10.59 21.16 16.11
N LYS A 465 10.53 22.31 15.43
CA LYS A 465 9.74 23.47 15.90
C LYS A 465 8.25 23.18 15.83
N ILE A 466 7.79 22.58 14.73
CA ILE A 466 6.39 22.18 14.54
C ILE A 466 5.99 21.12 15.57
N LEU A 467 6.88 20.16 15.84
CA LEU A 467 6.70 19.11 16.83
C LEU A 467 6.51 19.68 18.23
N ASN A 468 7.40 20.55 18.68
CA ASN A 468 7.28 21.17 20.02
C ASN A 468 6.00 22.01 20.17
N LEU A 469 5.54 22.68 19.11
CA LEU A 469 4.28 23.43 19.11
C LEU A 469 3.06 22.50 19.19
N THR A 470 2.99 21.49 18.34
CA THR A 470 1.87 20.54 18.30
C THR A 470 1.78 19.67 19.55
N ALA A 471 2.91 19.23 20.11
CA ALA A 471 2.97 18.48 21.37
C ALA A 471 2.41 19.32 22.54
N ARG A 472 2.78 20.60 22.61
CA ARG A 472 2.29 21.54 23.62
C ARG A 472 0.77 21.74 23.52
N GLU A 473 0.22 21.88 22.31
CA GLU A 473 -1.22 22.02 22.11
C GLU A 473 -2.01 20.75 22.53
N ARG A 474 -1.49 19.56 22.23
CA ARG A 474 -2.13 18.29 22.65
C ARG A 474 -2.23 18.18 24.17
N ILE A 475 -1.16 18.49 24.90
CA ILE A 475 -1.12 18.36 26.37
C ILE A 475 -2.08 19.33 27.05
N THR A 476 -2.25 20.55 26.53
CA THR A 476 -3.26 21.50 27.03
C THR A 476 -4.69 20.99 26.86
N THR A 477 -4.92 20.16 25.84
CA THR A 477 -6.23 19.56 25.53
C THR A 477 -6.50 18.31 26.39
N THR A 478 -5.48 17.46 26.60
CA THR A 478 -5.58 16.23 27.41
C THR A 478 -5.85 16.49 28.89
N LYS A 479 -5.45 17.65 29.44
CA LYS A 479 -5.76 18.08 30.82
C LYS A 479 -7.26 18.10 31.17
N LYS A 480 -8.18 18.01 30.19
CA LYS A 480 -9.65 18.01 30.43
C LYS A 480 -10.28 16.61 30.58
N GLN A 481 -9.58 15.53 30.28
CA GLN A 481 -10.08 14.16 30.50
C GLN A 481 -9.41 13.53 31.72
N ASN A 482 -9.78 14.01 32.92
CA ASN A 482 -9.46 13.28 34.15
C ASN A 482 -10.30 12.00 34.21
N VAL A 483 -9.67 10.88 33.90
CA VAL A 483 -10.18 9.54 34.19
C VAL A 483 -10.34 9.41 35.70
N VAL A 484 -11.58 9.16 36.15
CA VAL A 484 -11.89 8.88 37.57
C VAL A 484 -11.23 7.55 37.94
N PRO A 485 -10.28 7.50 38.91
CA PRO A 485 -9.67 6.24 39.31
C PRO A 485 -10.70 5.37 40.03
N GLU A 486 -10.86 4.14 39.54
CA GLU A 486 -11.75 3.14 40.12
C GLU A 486 -11.18 2.64 41.46
N GLN A 487 -11.88 2.93 42.56
CA GLN A 487 -11.47 2.53 43.91
C GLN A 487 -11.53 1.00 44.06
N ARG A 488 -10.36 0.35 44.13
CA ARG A 488 -10.25 -1.07 44.49
C ARG A 488 -10.78 -1.31 45.91
N LYS A 489 -11.72 -2.25 46.07
CA LYS A 489 -12.25 -2.66 47.39
C LYS A 489 -11.15 -3.32 48.24
N PRO A 490 -11.12 -3.11 49.57
CA PRO A 490 -10.16 -3.77 50.44
C PRO A 490 -10.38 -5.28 50.47
N VAL A 491 -9.29 -6.03 50.30
CA VAL A 491 -9.31 -7.50 50.29
C VAL A 491 -9.38 -8.01 51.72
N ILE A 492 -10.45 -8.74 52.06
CA ILE A 492 -10.74 -9.22 53.42
C ILE A 492 -10.81 -10.76 53.39
N SER A 493 -10.06 -11.44 54.26
CA SER A 493 -10.11 -12.92 54.40
C SER A 493 -11.50 -13.43 54.78
N TYR A 494 -12.05 -12.96 55.90
CA TYR A 494 -13.37 -13.37 56.38
C TYR A 494 -14.17 -12.14 56.78
N LYS A 495 -15.38 -11.99 56.22
CA LYS A 495 -16.27 -10.85 56.52
C LYS A 495 -17.01 -10.97 57.85
N ALA A 496 -17.14 -12.19 58.37
CA ALA A 496 -17.85 -12.48 59.63
C ALA A 496 -17.22 -13.67 60.35
N ARG A 497 -17.31 -13.68 61.69
CA ARG A 497 -16.78 -14.76 62.55
C ARG A 497 -17.40 -16.13 62.25
N SER A 498 -18.64 -16.17 61.75
CA SER A 498 -19.32 -17.41 61.34
C SER A 498 -18.64 -18.12 60.18
N LEU A 499 -17.90 -17.38 59.34
CA LEU A 499 -17.20 -17.89 58.17
C LEU A 499 -15.78 -18.40 58.49
N PHE A 500 -15.29 -18.17 59.72
CA PHE A 500 -13.97 -18.61 60.13
C PHE A 500 -13.93 -20.15 60.29
N PRO A 501 -12.86 -20.83 59.84
CA PRO A 501 -12.82 -22.30 59.83
C PRO A 501 -12.91 -22.91 61.22
N LYS A 502 -13.67 -24.00 61.37
CA LYS A 502 -13.85 -24.76 62.63
C LYS A 502 -13.18 -26.15 62.58
N ASN A 503 -12.30 -26.34 61.61
CA ASN A 503 -11.61 -27.60 61.31
C ASN A 503 -10.74 -28.05 62.49
N LYS A 504 -10.42 -29.35 62.52
CA LYS A 504 -9.56 -29.94 63.55
C LYS A 504 -8.17 -29.31 63.54
N GLU A 505 -7.60 -29.07 62.35
CA GLU A 505 -6.27 -28.46 62.16
C GLU A 505 -6.19 -27.10 62.89
N VAL A 506 -7.19 -26.24 62.72
CA VAL A 506 -7.24 -24.92 63.39
C VAL A 506 -7.38 -25.03 64.91
N LYS A 507 -8.08 -26.06 65.41
CA LYS A 507 -8.21 -26.31 66.86
C LYS A 507 -6.94 -26.89 67.47
N HIS A 508 -6.17 -27.65 66.68
CA HIS A 508 -4.89 -28.23 67.08
C HIS A 508 -3.69 -27.29 66.83
N LEU A 509 -3.95 -26.04 66.44
CA LEU A 509 -2.93 -25.03 66.12
C LEU A 509 -1.99 -25.48 64.99
N GLU A 510 -2.54 -26.18 64.01
CA GLU A 510 -1.86 -26.55 62.77
C GLU A 510 -2.13 -25.51 61.68
N PHE A 511 -1.30 -25.52 60.63
CA PHE A 511 -1.51 -24.66 59.48
C PHE A 511 -2.76 -25.10 58.73
N PHE A 512 -3.64 -24.15 58.43
CA PHE A 512 -4.85 -24.42 57.66
C PHE A 512 -4.95 -23.46 56.47
N ILE A 513 -5.17 -24.00 55.28
CA ILE A 513 -5.36 -23.22 54.07
C ILE A 513 -6.82 -23.32 53.64
N ASP A 514 -7.54 -22.20 53.73
CA ASP A 514 -8.90 -22.10 53.22
C ASP A 514 -8.88 -21.74 51.74
N ARG A 515 -9.08 -22.76 50.89
CA ARG A 515 -9.15 -22.60 49.42
C ARG A 515 -10.38 -21.81 48.95
N LYS A 516 -11.43 -21.70 49.77
CA LYS A 516 -12.67 -21.01 49.39
C LYS A 516 -12.55 -19.49 49.55
N TYR A 517 -11.81 -19.06 50.57
CA TYR A 517 -11.57 -17.65 50.88
C TYR A 517 -10.12 -17.22 50.60
N ASP A 518 -9.36 -18.03 49.87
CA ASP A 518 -7.96 -17.78 49.49
C ASP A 518 -7.14 -17.24 50.67
N SER A 519 -7.26 -17.89 51.84
CA SER A 519 -6.71 -17.41 53.11
C SER A 519 -5.92 -18.49 53.85
N VAL A 520 -4.78 -18.11 54.41
CA VAL A 520 -3.91 -18.96 55.22
C VAL A 520 -4.13 -18.63 56.69
N VAL A 521 -4.48 -19.64 57.49
CA VAL A 521 -4.62 -19.53 58.93
C VAL A 521 -3.36 -20.08 59.58
N VAL A 522 -2.65 -19.23 60.32
CA VAL A 522 -1.40 -19.57 60.99
C VAL A 522 -1.53 -19.31 62.50
N PRO A 523 -0.92 -20.16 63.34
CA PRO A 523 -0.95 -19.99 64.80
C PRO A 523 0.10 -18.98 65.25
N ILE A 524 -0.30 -17.76 65.64
CA ILE A 524 0.61 -16.77 66.23
C ILE A 524 0.46 -16.83 67.75
N PHE A 525 1.49 -17.34 68.44
CA PHE A 525 1.52 -17.47 69.90
C PHE A 525 0.24 -18.10 70.51
N GLY A 526 -0.27 -19.18 69.87
CA GLY A 526 -1.47 -19.89 70.34
C GLY A 526 -2.80 -19.32 69.84
N VAL A 527 -2.79 -18.26 69.03
CA VAL A 527 -3.99 -17.68 68.42
C VAL A 527 -4.00 -17.96 66.91
N PRO A 528 -5.05 -18.62 66.36
CA PRO A 528 -5.16 -18.83 64.92
C PRO A 528 -5.55 -17.51 64.23
N ILE A 529 -4.66 -16.98 63.41
CA ILE A 529 -4.83 -15.71 62.69
C ILE A 529 -4.85 -15.98 61.19
N ALA A 530 -5.83 -15.41 60.50
CA ALA A 530 -5.98 -15.56 59.05
C ALA A 530 -5.34 -14.41 58.28
N PHE A 531 -4.60 -14.76 57.24
CA PHE A 531 -4.01 -13.85 56.28
C PHE A 531 -4.52 -14.18 54.87
N HIS A 532 -5.02 -13.18 54.15
CA HIS A 532 -5.41 -13.39 52.76
C HIS A 532 -4.15 -13.61 51.91
N ILE A 533 -4.22 -14.46 50.89
CA ILE A 533 -3.04 -14.85 50.11
C ILE A 533 -2.34 -13.66 49.42
N THR A 534 -3.09 -12.60 49.07
CA THR A 534 -2.55 -11.35 48.52
C THR A 534 -1.62 -10.60 49.49
N THR A 535 -1.76 -10.83 50.79
CA THR A 535 -0.90 -10.23 51.81
C THR A 535 0.42 -10.98 51.98
N VAL A 536 0.55 -12.19 51.42
CA VAL A 536 1.78 -12.99 51.47
C VAL A 536 2.62 -12.72 50.21
N LYS A 537 3.83 -12.20 50.38
CA LYS A 537 4.79 -11.89 49.29
C LYS A 537 5.40 -13.18 48.73
N ASN A 538 6.06 -13.95 49.59
CA ASN A 538 6.66 -15.24 49.23
C ASN A 538 6.83 -16.12 50.49
N ILE A 539 7.11 -17.41 50.28
CA ILE A 539 7.33 -18.39 51.34
C ILE A 539 8.59 -19.20 51.03
N SER A 540 9.45 -19.39 52.04
CA SER A 540 10.66 -20.21 51.94
C SER A 540 10.70 -21.26 53.05
N GLN A 541 11.30 -22.40 52.72
CA GLN A 541 11.51 -23.50 53.66
C GLN A 541 13.01 -23.81 53.71
N SER A 542 13.58 -23.88 54.92
CA SER A 542 14.95 -24.33 55.15
C SER A 542 14.98 -25.44 56.20
N ILE A 543 15.98 -26.31 56.12
CA ILE A 543 16.19 -27.40 57.08
C ILE A 543 17.60 -27.22 57.64
N GLU A 544 17.71 -26.99 58.96
CA GLU A 544 18.98 -26.82 59.65
C GLU A 544 19.06 -27.84 60.78
N GLY A 545 19.85 -28.90 60.58
CA GLY A 545 19.97 -30.02 61.51
C GLY A 545 18.63 -30.70 61.80
N ASP A 546 18.26 -30.76 63.08
CA ASP A 546 17.04 -31.43 63.56
C ASP A 546 15.77 -30.56 63.46
N PHE A 547 15.83 -29.38 62.84
CA PHE A 547 14.70 -28.46 62.73
C PHE A 547 14.40 -28.06 61.29
N THR A 548 13.11 -27.96 60.98
CA THR A 548 12.59 -27.34 59.75
C THR A 548 12.08 -25.94 60.07
N TYR A 549 12.46 -24.97 59.24
CA TYR A 549 12.00 -23.59 59.30
C TYR A 549 11.09 -23.27 58.11
N LEU A 550 9.97 -22.61 58.37
CA LEU A 550 9.07 -22.06 57.36
C LEU A 550 8.98 -20.55 57.55
N ARG A 551 9.50 -19.79 56.59
CA ARG A 551 9.46 -18.32 56.61
C ARG A 551 8.38 -17.84 55.64
N ILE A 552 7.42 -17.07 56.15
CA ILE A 552 6.36 -16.42 55.38
C ILE A 552 6.66 -14.92 55.38
N ASN A 553 6.97 -14.37 54.22
CA ASN A 553 7.18 -12.93 54.05
C ASN A 553 5.87 -12.29 53.58
N PHE A 554 5.51 -11.16 54.17
CA PHE A 554 4.27 -10.45 53.87
C PHE A 554 4.53 -9.21 53.02
N SER A 555 3.57 -8.89 52.16
CA SER A 555 3.55 -7.70 51.32
C SER A 555 3.37 -6.46 52.21
N ARG A 556 4.37 -5.59 52.22
CA ARG A 556 4.35 -4.31 52.91
C ARG A 556 4.60 -3.18 51.90
N PRO A 557 4.01 -1.99 52.06
CA PRO A 557 4.41 -0.83 51.27
C PRO A 557 5.86 -0.49 51.62
N VAL A 558 6.80 -0.82 50.74
CA VAL A 558 8.19 -0.37 50.88
C VAL A 558 8.25 1.06 50.36
N SER A 559 8.94 1.95 51.08
CA SER A 559 9.06 3.38 50.74
C SER A 559 9.55 3.68 49.31
N ALA A 560 10.09 2.70 48.58
CA ALA A 560 10.58 2.82 47.21
C ALA A 560 9.56 2.42 46.11
N MET A 561 8.42 1.79 46.45
CA MET A 561 7.39 1.37 45.48
C MET A 561 6.04 2.06 45.75
N VAL A 562 6.05 3.38 45.84
CA VAL A 562 4.83 4.21 45.71
C VAL A 562 4.62 4.51 44.23
N LYS A 563 4.21 3.50 43.44
CA LYS A 563 3.80 3.72 42.04
C LYS A 563 2.28 3.67 41.81
N ASN A 564 1.49 3.25 42.79
CA ASN A 564 0.03 3.35 42.75
C ASN A 564 -0.47 4.22 43.92
N LYS A 565 -0.54 5.55 43.70
CA LYS A 565 -0.98 6.53 44.70
C LYS A 565 -2.44 6.28 45.18
N ASP A 566 -3.28 5.64 44.39
CA ASP A 566 -4.73 5.70 44.63
C ASP A 566 -5.32 4.59 45.52
N SER A 567 -4.67 3.43 45.68
CA SER A 567 -5.18 2.34 46.53
C SER A 567 -4.47 2.18 47.88
N THR A 568 -3.34 2.87 48.07
CA THR A 568 -2.53 2.78 49.30
C THR A 568 -2.65 3.99 50.21
N ALA A 569 -3.30 5.08 49.78
CA ALA A 569 -3.55 6.25 50.62
C ALA A 569 -4.29 5.92 51.93
N ALA A 570 -5.20 4.93 51.91
CA ALA A 570 -5.97 4.51 53.08
C ALA A 570 -5.15 3.74 54.14
N PHE A 571 -3.93 3.28 53.80
CA PHE A 571 -3.13 2.43 54.66
C PHE A 571 -1.71 3.00 54.94
N GLN A 572 -1.43 4.24 54.52
CA GLN A 572 -0.18 4.92 54.89
C GLN A 572 -0.12 5.17 56.41
N GLY A 573 0.99 4.80 57.05
CA GLY A 573 1.21 4.98 58.49
C GLY A 573 0.75 3.84 59.42
N LEU A 574 0.30 2.70 58.88
CA LEU A 574 -0.05 1.52 59.67
C LEU A 574 1.17 0.62 59.97
N LEU A 575 1.08 -0.15 61.05
CA LEU A 575 2.06 -1.19 61.40
C LEU A 575 1.81 -2.45 60.56
N TYR A 576 2.86 -2.92 59.88
CA TYR A 576 2.81 -4.12 59.03
C TYR A 576 3.70 -5.23 59.59
N VAL A 577 3.25 -6.47 59.45
CA VAL A 577 4.10 -7.65 59.66
C VAL A 577 5.02 -7.77 58.46
N LYS A 578 6.34 -7.89 58.68
CA LYS A 578 7.33 -8.11 57.61
C LYS A 578 7.41 -9.59 57.25
N GLU A 579 7.65 -10.42 58.25
CA GLU A 579 7.88 -11.84 58.09
C GLU A 579 7.50 -12.59 59.36
N LEU A 580 7.10 -13.86 59.21
CA LEU A 580 6.91 -14.81 60.29
C LEU A 580 7.75 -16.04 60.01
N THR A 581 8.57 -16.47 60.97
CA THR A 581 9.38 -17.68 60.86
C THR A 581 8.90 -18.70 61.88
N PHE A 582 8.46 -19.86 61.39
CA PHE A 582 8.02 -20.98 62.20
C PHE A 582 9.10 -22.05 62.21
N ARG A 583 9.30 -22.71 63.36
CA ARG A 583 10.28 -23.78 63.54
C ARG A 583 9.59 -25.01 64.11
N SER A 584 9.85 -26.19 63.56
CA SER A 584 9.37 -27.47 64.08
C SER A 584 10.47 -28.52 64.03
N SER A 585 10.45 -29.48 64.96
CA SER A 585 11.45 -30.55 65.04
C SER A 585 11.18 -31.63 63.98
N ASN A 586 12.27 -32.18 63.44
CA ASN A 586 12.30 -33.34 62.55
C ASN A 586 12.38 -34.66 63.32
N LEU A 587 12.52 -34.61 64.65
CA LEU A 587 12.59 -35.80 65.51
C LEU A 587 11.19 -36.39 65.68
N LYS A 588 11.11 -37.71 65.51
CA LYS A 588 9.87 -38.47 65.61
C LYS A 588 9.77 -39.10 67.00
N GLU A 589 8.71 -38.79 67.75
CA GLU A 589 8.45 -39.47 69.02
C GLU A 589 7.89 -40.89 68.80
N PRO A 590 8.22 -41.88 69.65
CA PRO A 590 7.70 -43.24 69.52
C PRO A 590 6.17 -43.29 69.64
N GLY A 591 5.47 -43.52 68.52
CA GLY A 591 4.00 -43.64 68.46
C GLY A 591 3.33 -42.70 67.46
N GLU A 592 4.02 -41.65 67.02
CA GLU A 592 3.53 -40.78 65.94
C GLU A 592 3.87 -41.37 64.57
N LEU A 593 3.05 -41.11 63.54
CA LEU A 593 3.28 -41.63 62.18
C LEU A 593 4.25 -40.73 61.40
N ASP A 594 4.11 -39.42 61.56
CA ASP A 594 4.88 -38.39 60.84
C ASP A 594 5.58 -37.45 61.84
N PRO A 595 6.76 -36.90 61.51
CA PRO A 595 7.41 -35.91 62.35
C PRO A 595 6.59 -34.60 62.39
N PRO A 596 6.63 -33.81 63.48
CA PRO A 596 5.94 -32.52 63.57
C PRO A 596 6.29 -31.52 62.46
N SER A 597 7.44 -31.69 61.80
CA SER A 597 7.83 -30.89 60.63
C SER A 597 7.07 -31.21 59.34
N ALA A 598 6.34 -32.33 59.27
CA ALA A 598 5.50 -32.70 58.13
C ALA A 598 4.41 -31.66 57.87
N ASN A 599 3.82 -31.09 58.92
CA ASN A 599 2.82 -30.02 58.83
C ASN A 599 3.39 -28.75 58.15
N LEU A 600 4.60 -28.32 58.51
CA LEU A 600 5.27 -27.17 57.87
C LEU A 600 5.55 -27.42 56.38
N ARG A 601 5.98 -28.65 56.06
CA ARG A 601 6.25 -29.06 54.68
C ARG A 601 4.97 -29.11 53.84
N GLU A 602 3.90 -29.69 54.38
CA GLU A 602 2.60 -29.75 53.72
C GLU A 602 2.00 -28.35 53.53
N ALA A 603 2.10 -27.49 54.55
CA ALA A 603 1.68 -26.10 54.49
C ALA A 603 2.42 -25.33 53.39
N TYR A 604 3.74 -25.53 53.24
CA TYR A 604 4.52 -24.92 52.17
C TYR A 604 3.96 -25.23 50.78
N PHE A 605 3.71 -26.50 50.48
CA PHE A 605 3.17 -26.92 49.19
C PHE A 605 1.74 -26.40 48.96
N LYS A 606 0.87 -26.49 49.97
CA LYS A 606 -0.52 -26.00 49.89
C LYS A 606 -0.59 -24.49 49.70
N ILE A 607 0.26 -23.71 50.38
CA ILE A 607 0.32 -22.25 50.21
C ILE A 607 0.82 -21.90 48.80
N LYS A 608 1.86 -22.57 48.30
CA LYS A 608 2.35 -22.38 46.92
C LYS A 608 1.30 -22.73 45.86
N GLU A 609 0.55 -23.81 46.05
CA GLU A 609 -0.55 -24.23 45.16
C GLU A 609 -1.62 -23.13 45.08
N VAL A 610 -2.07 -22.62 46.23
CA VAL A 610 -3.08 -21.55 46.29
C VAL A 610 -2.54 -20.24 45.74
N GLN A 611 -1.27 -19.88 45.99
CA GLN A 611 -0.64 -18.71 45.37
C GLN A 611 -0.62 -18.82 43.85
N LYS A 612 -0.26 -19.99 43.30
CA LYS A 612 -0.23 -20.23 41.85
C LYS A 612 -1.64 -20.14 41.25
N ALA A 613 -2.63 -20.76 41.89
CA ALA A 613 -4.02 -20.71 41.44
C ALA A 613 -4.63 -19.30 41.52
N PHE A 614 -4.33 -18.56 42.59
CA PHE A 614 -4.80 -17.18 42.77
C PHE A 614 -4.18 -16.23 41.75
N LYS A 615 -2.85 -16.28 41.57
CA LYS A 615 -2.16 -15.49 40.55
C LYS A 615 -2.68 -15.79 39.14
N ALA A 616 -2.91 -17.06 38.82
CA ALA A 616 -3.49 -17.44 37.52
C ALA A 616 -4.89 -16.84 37.31
N ARG A 617 -5.76 -16.89 38.33
CA ARG A 617 -7.11 -16.30 38.29
C ARG A 617 -7.07 -14.78 38.20
N GLU A 618 -6.15 -14.13 38.92
CA GLU A 618 -5.99 -12.67 38.89
C GLU A 618 -5.45 -12.20 37.54
N THR A 619 -4.45 -12.90 36.97
CA THR A 619 -3.95 -12.64 35.62
C THR A 619 -5.07 -12.82 34.59
N GLU A 620 -5.85 -13.91 34.67
CA GLU A 620 -7.00 -14.13 33.78
C GLU A 620 -8.09 -13.06 33.93
N ALA A 621 -8.38 -12.61 35.16
CA ALA A 621 -9.33 -11.54 35.41
C ALA A 621 -8.83 -10.18 34.88
N ARG A 622 -7.54 -9.89 35.06
CA ARG A 622 -6.88 -8.69 34.52
C ARG A 622 -6.85 -8.72 33.00
N ASP A 623 -6.58 -9.88 32.39
CA ASP A 623 -6.59 -10.03 30.94
C ASP A 623 -8.00 -9.94 30.35
N LYS A 624 -9.04 -10.28 31.14
CA LYS A 624 -10.45 -10.03 30.79
C LYS A 624 -10.89 -8.58 30.99
N GLN A 625 -10.26 -7.85 31.91
CA GLN A 625 -10.53 -6.44 32.16
C GLN A 625 -9.86 -5.58 31.08
N GLY A 626 -10.66 -5.10 30.12
CA GLY A 626 -10.19 -4.26 29.01
C GLY A 626 -10.51 -4.82 27.62
N ILE A 627 -11.10 -6.01 27.53
CA ILE A 627 -11.58 -6.56 26.25
C ILE A 627 -12.92 -5.90 25.92
N VAL A 628 -12.95 -5.12 24.84
CA VAL A 628 -14.19 -4.67 24.21
C VAL A 628 -14.88 -5.89 23.62
N GLN A 629 -16.09 -6.20 24.07
CA GLN A 629 -16.86 -7.30 23.52
C GLN A 629 -17.27 -6.92 22.08
N GLN A 630 -16.66 -7.57 21.09
CA GLN A 630 -16.98 -7.33 19.69
C GLN A 630 -18.42 -7.72 19.35
N ASP A 631 -18.92 -7.11 18.27
CA ASP A 631 -20.19 -7.49 17.65
C ASP A 631 -20.17 -8.96 17.18
N ARG A 632 -21.33 -9.48 16.76
CA ARG A 632 -21.43 -10.82 16.17
C ARG A 632 -21.27 -10.78 14.65
N LEU A 633 -20.51 -11.72 14.11
CA LEU A 633 -20.27 -11.79 12.67
C LEU A 633 -21.55 -12.17 11.93
N ILE A 634 -21.92 -11.38 10.91
CA ILE A 634 -23.08 -11.60 10.05
C ILE A 634 -22.65 -12.48 8.89
N ILE A 635 -23.07 -13.75 8.94
CA ILE A 635 -22.66 -14.77 7.96
C ILE A 635 -23.41 -14.57 6.64
N CYS A 636 -22.70 -14.18 5.58
CA CYS A 636 -23.22 -14.28 4.22
C CYS A 636 -23.32 -15.75 3.77
N THR A 637 -24.53 -16.25 3.49
CA THR A 637 -24.78 -17.60 2.97
C THR A 637 -24.68 -17.74 1.45
N ASN A 638 -24.29 -16.68 0.73
CA ASN A 638 -24.14 -16.70 -0.71
C ASN A 638 -22.91 -17.52 -1.16
N ARG A 639 -23.05 -18.31 -2.23
CA ARG A 639 -21.98 -19.18 -2.76
C ARG A 639 -20.78 -18.44 -3.39
N VAL A 640 -20.84 -17.11 -3.47
CA VAL A 640 -19.87 -16.26 -4.21
C VAL A 640 -18.86 -15.55 -3.27
N ASN A 641 -18.89 -15.81 -1.96
CA ASN A 641 -17.98 -15.13 -1.04
C ASN A 641 -16.51 -15.48 -1.36
N PRO A 642 -15.59 -14.50 -1.30
CA PRO A 642 -14.16 -14.77 -1.41
C PRO A 642 -13.69 -15.71 -0.31
N ARG A 643 -12.91 -16.73 -0.70
CA ARG A 643 -12.34 -17.72 0.22
C ARG A 643 -10.89 -18.00 -0.15
N LEU A 644 -10.04 -18.11 0.84
CA LEU A 644 -8.65 -18.48 0.68
C LEU A 644 -8.36 -19.74 1.51
N LYS A 645 -7.88 -20.80 0.86
CA LYS A 645 -7.67 -22.13 1.46
C LYS A 645 -6.19 -22.33 1.80
N ASP A 646 -5.92 -23.37 2.59
CA ASP A 646 -4.57 -23.84 2.94
C ASP A 646 -3.72 -22.76 3.64
N LEU A 647 -4.37 -22.06 4.57
CA LEU A 647 -3.76 -21.02 5.39
C LEU A 647 -3.47 -21.53 6.80
N PHE A 648 -2.27 -21.25 7.29
CA PHE A 648 -1.94 -21.32 8.70
C PHE A 648 -2.25 -19.98 9.38
N ILE A 649 -2.54 -20.02 10.68
CA ILE A 649 -2.85 -18.83 11.48
C ILE A 649 -1.79 -18.65 12.57
N ARG A 650 -1.33 -17.42 12.77
CA ARG A 650 -0.42 -17.03 13.87
C ARG A 650 -1.03 -15.84 14.62
N PRO A 651 -1.16 -15.87 15.96
CA PRO A 651 -0.81 -16.98 16.87
C PRO A 651 -1.60 -18.28 16.59
N ASN A 652 -1.08 -19.43 17.02
CA ASN A 652 -1.75 -20.72 16.81
C ASN A 652 -2.92 -20.92 17.78
N ILE A 653 -4.06 -21.44 17.31
CA ILE A 653 -5.27 -21.65 18.15
C ILE A 653 -5.00 -22.76 19.18
N VAL A 654 -4.24 -23.76 18.76
CA VAL A 654 -3.84 -24.94 19.52
C VAL A 654 -2.33 -25.09 19.39
N THR A 655 -1.67 -25.76 20.32
CA THR A 655 -0.22 -25.99 20.31
C THR A 655 0.29 -26.61 19.00
N LYS A 656 -0.55 -27.38 18.28
CA LYS A 656 -0.22 -27.91 16.95
C LYS A 656 -0.68 -26.95 15.85
N ARG A 657 0.18 -26.76 14.84
CA ARG A 657 -0.13 -26.01 13.62
C ARG A 657 -1.20 -26.75 12.82
N ILE A 658 -2.32 -26.08 12.53
CA ILE A 658 -3.43 -26.64 11.77
C ILE A 658 -3.76 -25.66 10.65
N SER A 659 -3.96 -26.17 9.43
CA SER A 659 -4.40 -25.36 8.30
C SER A 659 -5.91 -25.08 8.36
N GLY A 660 -6.35 -24.09 7.60
CA GLY A 660 -7.74 -23.68 7.57
C GLY A 660 -8.06 -22.83 6.36
N THR A 661 -9.30 -22.34 6.32
CA THR A 661 -9.82 -21.49 5.25
C THR A 661 -10.25 -20.15 5.84
N LEU A 662 -9.83 -19.06 5.20
CA LEU A 662 -10.29 -17.71 5.50
C LEU A 662 -11.47 -17.36 4.60
N GLU A 663 -12.61 -17.05 5.19
CA GLU A 663 -13.85 -16.66 4.51
C GLU A 663 -14.20 -15.21 4.82
N VAL A 664 -14.66 -14.49 3.80
CA VAL A 664 -15.11 -13.09 3.94
C VAL A 664 -16.62 -13.04 4.09
N HIS A 665 -17.10 -12.21 5.00
CA HIS A 665 -18.52 -11.97 5.29
C HIS A 665 -18.85 -10.46 5.28
N SER A 666 -20.11 -10.08 5.52
CA SER A 666 -20.55 -8.67 5.40
C SER A 666 -19.81 -7.70 6.31
N ASN A 667 -19.47 -8.12 7.52
CA ASN A 667 -18.89 -7.24 8.55
C ASN A 667 -17.55 -7.73 9.10
N GLY A 668 -16.94 -8.76 8.48
CA GLY A 668 -15.67 -9.29 8.95
C GLY A 668 -15.20 -10.55 8.23
N PHE A 669 -14.06 -11.06 8.69
CA PHE A 669 -13.48 -12.33 8.30
C PHE A 669 -13.86 -13.43 9.28
N ARG A 670 -13.96 -14.66 8.76
CA ARG A 670 -14.01 -15.89 9.55
C ARG A 670 -12.93 -16.84 9.09
N TYR A 671 -12.03 -17.19 10.01
CA TYR A 671 -11.13 -18.30 9.81
C TYR A 671 -11.76 -19.59 10.36
N LEU A 672 -11.83 -20.62 9.50
CA LEU A 672 -12.31 -21.94 9.85
C LEU A 672 -11.15 -22.94 9.77
N SER A 673 -10.73 -23.46 10.92
CA SER A 673 -9.78 -24.56 10.99
C SER A 673 -10.40 -25.85 10.45
N PHE A 674 -9.58 -26.77 9.90
CA PHE A 674 -10.04 -28.13 9.57
C PHE A 674 -10.65 -28.90 10.75
N ARG A 675 -10.31 -28.53 12.00
CA ARG A 675 -10.90 -29.10 13.22
C ARG A 675 -12.29 -28.54 13.55
N GLY A 676 -12.70 -27.46 12.88
CA GLY A 676 -13.95 -26.75 13.14
C GLY A 676 -13.83 -25.59 14.14
N ASP A 677 -12.62 -25.25 14.58
CA ASP A 677 -12.36 -24.04 15.37
C ASP A 677 -12.61 -22.78 14.50
N LYS A 678 -13.26 -21.78 15.09
CA LYS A 678 -13.70 -20.56 14.39
C LYS A 678 -13.07 -19.34 15.04
N VAL A 679 -12.49 -18.46 14.23
CA VAL A 679 -12.00 -17.15 14.65
C VAL A 679 -12.67 -16.09 13.81
N ASP A 680 -13.41 -15.19 14.46
CA ASP A 680 -14.13 -14.10 13.82
C ASP A 680 -13.37 -12.80 14.05
N ILE A 681 -13.16 -12.03 12.98
CA ILE A 681 -12.43 -10.75 13.01
C ILE A 681 -13.27 -9.70 12.28
N MET A 682 -13.75 -8.69 13.00
CA MET A 682 -14.60 -7.64 12.42
C MET A 682 -13.80 -6.60 11.66
N PHE A 683 -14.35 -6.05 10.58
CA PHE A 683 -13.69 -5.00 9.79
C PHE A 683 -13.45 -3.72 10.60
N ASN A 684 -14.40 -3.31 11.46
CA ASN A 684 -14.27 -2.11 12.30
C ASN A 684 -13.07 -2.17 13.27
N ASN A 685 -12.70 -3.39 13.70
CA ASN A 685 -11.61 -3.63 14.63
C ASN A 685 -10.25 -3.73 13.93
N ILE A 686 -10.20 -3.83 12.61
CA ILE A 686 -8.93 -3.84 11.88
C ILE A 686 -8.42 -2.40 11.82
N LYS A 687 -7.18 -2.21 12.24
CA LYS A 687 -6.45 -0.95 12.16
C LYS A 687 -5.64 -0.90 10.88
N HIS A 688 -4.85 -1.94 10.61
CA HIS A 688 -4.05 -2.08 9.41
C HIS A 688 -4.16 -3.51 8.88
N ALA A 689 -4.22 -3.64 7.55
CA ALA A 689 -4.16 -4.92 6.86
C ALA A 689 -3.00 -4.90 5.87
N PHE A 690 -2.12 -5.89 5.96
CA PHE A 690 -0.94 -6.00 5.11
C PHE A 690 -1.00 -7.26 4.27
N PHE A 691 -0.56 -7.14 3.02
CA PHE A 691 -0.33 -8.27 2.13
C PHE A 691 1.15 -8.33 1.76
N GLN A 692 1.84 -9.39 2.17
CA GLN A 692 3.25 -9.61 1.86
C GLN A 692 3.38 -10.76 0.84
N PRO A 693 3.84 -10.49 -0.40
CA PRO A 693 4.04 -11.50 -1.42
C PRO A 693 5.24 -12.42 -1.11
N CYS A 694 5.26 -13.62 -1.68
CA CYS A 694 6.37 -14.58 -1.50
C CYS A 694 7.57 -14.31 -2.41
N ASP A 695 7.89 -13.05 -2.70
CA ASP A 695 9.02 -12.71 -3.57
C ASP A 695 10.31 -12.85 -2.73
N HIS A 696 11.15 -13.84 -3.03
CA HIS A 696 12.36 -14.19 -2.25
C HIS A 696 12.13 -14.47 -0.75
N GLU A 697 10.89 -14.71 -0.33
CA GLU A 697 10.51 -15.08 1.02
C GLU A 697 10.02 -16.53 1.04
N MET A 698 10.10 -17.17 2.21
CA MET A 698 9.62 -18.55 2.40
C MET A 698 8.12 -18.62 2.66
N ILE A 699 7.47 -17.49 2.91
CA ILE A 699 6.05 -17.40 3.24
C ILE A 699 5.38 -16.30 2.43
N ILE A 700 4.14 -16.55 2.04
CA ILE A 700 3.17 -15.52 1.63
C ILE A 700 2.23 -15.29 2.81
N LEU A 701 1.95 -14.04 3.17
CA LEU A 701 1.10 -13.76 4.33
C LEU A 701 0.15 -12.57 4.15
N ILE A 702 -0.94 -12.64 4.90
CA ILE A 702 -1.88 -11.55 5.16
C ILE A 702 -1.81 -11.26 6.66
N HIS A 703 -1.39 -10.07 7.05
CA HIS A 703 -1.31 -9.65 8.45
C HIS A 703 -2.44 -8.67 8.76
N LEU A 704 -3.23 -8.95 9.79
CA LEU A 704 -4.26 -8.04 10.32
C LEU A 704 -3.82 -7.56 11.70
N ASN A 705 -3.62 -6.25 11.81
CA ASN A 705 -3.41 -5.57 13.09
C ASN A 705 -4.73 -4.99 13.60
N LEU A 706 -5.06 -5.27 14.85
CA LEU A 706 -6.34 -4.94 15.47
C LEU A 706 -6.21 -3.74 16.41
N LYS A 707 -7.28 -2.93 16.48
CA LYS A 707 -7.43 -1.82 17.43
C LYS A 707 -7.59 -2.34 18.85
N ASP A 708 -8.58 -3.22 19.04
CA ASP A 708 -8.86 -3.89 20.31
C ASP A 708 -8.33 -5.33 20.29
N SER A 709 -7.69 -5.75 21.38
CA SER A 709 -7.19 -7.11 21.56
C SER A 709 -8.33 -8.13 21.53
N ILE A 710 -8.20 -9.16 20.72
CA ILE A 710 -9.09 -10.31 20.75
C ILE A 710 -8.49 -11.44 21.58
N MET A 711 -9.36 -12.21 22.23
CA MET A 711 -8.95 -13.43 22.90
C MET A 711 -8.77 -14.55 21.89
N PHE A 712 -7.54 -15.01 21.78
CA PHE A 712 -7.17 -16.07 20.87
C PHE A 712 -6.74 -17.28 21.71
N GLY A 713 -7.67 -18.22 21.90
CA GLY A 713 -7.49 -19.30 22.88
C GLY A 713 -7.42 -18.76 24.32
N LYS A 714 -6.22 -18.79 24.92
CA LYS A 714 -5.95 -18.26 26.28
C LYS A 714 -5.14 -16.96 26.30
N LYS A 715 -4.56 -16.54 25.18
CA LYS A 715 -3.70 -15.34 25.09
C LYS A 715 -4.50 -14.22 24.40
N LYS A 716 -4.28 -12.97 24.84
CA LYS A 716 -4.78 -11.77 24.16
C LYS A 716 -3.79 -11.37 23.08
N THR A 717 -4.27 -11.09 21.87
CA THR A 717 -3.42 -10.68 20.75
C THR A 717 -4.06 -9.58 19.92
N ASN A 718 -3.24 -8.62 19.49
CA ASN A 718 -3.61 -7.57 18.54
C ASN A 718 -3.27 -7.94 17.10
N ASP A 719 -2.30 -8.84 16.93
CA ASP A 719 -1.77 -9.22 15.62
C ASP A 719 -2.21 -10.62 15.25
N VAL A 720 -2.82 -10.74 14.08
CA VAL A 720 -3.25 -12.02 13.51
C VAL A 720 -2.72 -12.13 12.09
N GLN A 721 -1.91 -13.14 11.83
CA GLN A 721 -1.31 -13.43 10.53
C GLN A 721 -1.92 -14.70 9.94
N PHE A 722 -2.24 -14.67 8.65
CA PHE A 722 -2.61 -15.81 7.85
C PHE A 722 -1.52 -16.05 6.81
N TYR A 723 -0.92 -17.24 6.77
CA TYR A 723 0.22 -17.46 5.89
C TYR A 723 0.23 -18.87 5.28
N THR A 724 0.92 -18.98 4.15
CA THR A 724 1.23 -20.25 3.49
C THR A 724 2.73 -20.31 3.22
N GLU A 725 3.33 -21.47 3.44
CA GLU A 725 4.77 -21.71 3.21
C GLU A 725 4.99 -22.08 1.74
N VAL A 726 5.99 -21.46 1.11
CA VAL A 726 6.36 -21.65 -0.29
C VAL A 726 7.76 -22.25 -0.33
N GLY A 727 7.82 -23.58 -0.42
CA GLY A 727 9.06 -24.35 -0.48
C GLY A 727 9.20 -25.37 0.64
N GLU A 728 9.65 -26.58 0.29
CA GLU A 728 10.05 -27.63 1.21
C GLU A 728 11.57 -27.74 1.12
N ILE A 729 12.29 -27.75 2.25
CA ILE A 729 13.70 -28.16 2.23
C ILE A 729 13.68 -29.65 1.93
N THR A 730 13.83 -30.04 0.67
CA THR A 730 13.92 -31.46 0.27
C THR A 730 15.26 -32.04 0.74
N THR A 731 15.39 -32.33 2.03
CA THR A 731 16.46 -33.17 2.57
C THR A 731 16.18 -34.63 2.22
N ASP A 732 16.26 -34.96 0.93
CA ASP A 732 16.27 -36.35 0.46
C ASP A 732 17.45 -36.56 -0.53
N LEU A 733 18.63 -36.08 -0.13
CA LEU A 733 19.92 -36.32 -0.82
C LEU A 733 20.50 -37.72 -0.55
N GLY A 734 19.66 -38.71 -0.23
CA GLY A 734 20.10 -40.01 0.33
C GLY A 734 19.93 -41.26 -0.55
N ARG A 735 19.43 -41.16 -1.80
CA ARG A 735 18.98 -42.34 -2.56
C ARG A 735 19.62 -42.62 -3.93
N TYR A 736 20.73 -41.99 -4.28
CA TYR A 736 21.50 -42.38 -5.46
C TYR A 736 22.85 -42.97 -5.04
N GLY A 737 22.87 -44.31 -4.93
CA GLY A 737 24.04 -45.09 -4.58
C GLY A 737 25.03 -45.23 -5.74
N SER A 738 26.30 -45.31 -5.35
CA SER A 738 27.51 -45.59 -6.14
C SER A 738 27.32 -46.31 -7.48
N ARG A 739 27.79 -45.67 -8.55
CA ARG A 739 28.50 -46.37 -9.64
C ARG A 739 29.53 -45.45 -10.29
N SER A 740 30.72 -45.99 -10.43
CA SER A 740 31.92 -45.36 -10.98
C SER A 740 31.85 -45.39 -12.50
N ASP A 741 31.84 -44.23 -13.15
CA ASP A 741 32.52 -43.99 -14.43
C ASP A 741 32.68 -42.46 -14.65
N ARG A 742 33.87 -42.04 -15.11
CA ARG A 742 34.28 -40.63 -15.15
C ARG A 742 33.52 -39.80 -16.19
N ASP A 743 32.86 -40.47 -17.14
CA ASP A 743 31.98 -39.86 -18.16
C ASP A 743 30.51 -39.74 -17.70
N ASP A 744 30.07 -40.54 -16.71
CA ASP A 744 28.73 -40.46 -16.13
C ASP A 744 28.57 -39.23 -15.22
N LEU A 745 29.65 -38.73 -14.62
CA LEU A 745 29.64 -37.53 -13.78
C LEU A 745 29.18 -36.27 -14.52
N TYR A 746 29.46 -36.15 -15.82
CA TYR A 746 29.03 -34.99 -16.63
C TYR A 746 27.57 -35.13 -17.06
N ALA A 747 27.12 -36.35 -17.35
CA ALA A 747 25.72 -36.65 -17.64
C ALA A 747 24.84 -36.51 -16.40
N GLU A 748 25.30 -37.02 -15.24
CA GLU A 748 24.66 -36.84 -13.94
C GLU A 748 24.64 -35.37 -13.53
N GLN A 749 25.74 -34.61 -13.64
CA GLN A 749 25.71 -33.17 -13.40
C GLN A 749 24.75 -32.43 -14.32
N LYS A 750 24.62 -32.84 -15.59
CA LYS A 750 23.68 -32.24 -16.52
C LYS A 750 22.23 -32.57 -16.17
N ILE A 751 21.93 -33.83 -15.82
CA ILE A 751 20.61 -34.27 -15.35
C ILE A 751 20.27 -33.60 -14.02
N TRP A 752 21.23 -33.45 -13.12
CA TRP A 752 21.05 -32.77 -11.83
C TRP A 752 20.83 -31.27 -12.01
N LYS A 753 21.56 -30.65 -12.96
CA LYS A 753 21.36 -29.25 -13.33
C LYS A 753 20.02 -29.04 -14.03
N GLU A 754 19.61 -29.94 -14.92
CA GLU A 754 18.28 -29.93 -15.55
C GLU A 754 17.16 -30.16 -14.52
N ALA A 755 17.34 -31.07 -13.54
CA ALA A 755 16.41 -31.29 -12.44
C ALA A 755 16.32 -30.06 -11.51
N CYS A 756 17.45 -29.45 -11.14
CA CYS A 756 17.45 -28.21 -10.35
C CYS A 756 16.81 -27.04 -11.11
N ILE A 757 17.01 -26.95 -12.43
CA ILE A 757 16.35 -25.95 -13.27
C ILE A 757 14.85 -26.20 -13.30
N LEU A 758 14.41 -27.45 -13.49
CA LEU A 758 12.99 -27.83 -13.47
C LEU A 758 12.33 -27.59 -12.11
N ASP A 759 13.01 -27.92 -11.01
CA ASP A 759 12.52 -27.68 -9.65
C ASP A 759 12.44 -26.17 -9.35
N SER A 760 13.42 -25.39 -9.79
CA SER A 760 13.41 -23.92 -9.66
C SER A 760 12.31 -23.27 -10.52
N GLU A 761 12.05 -23.80 -11.72
CA GLU A 761 10.96 -23.37 -12.58
C GLU A 761 9.59 -23.71 -11.98
N ALA A 762 9.42 -24.91 -11.42
CA ALA A 762 8.21 -25.34 -10.73
C ALA A 762 7.95 -24.51 -9.46
N GLU A 763 9.01 -24.20 -8.69
CA GLU A 763 8.92 -23.33 -7.52
C GLU A 763 8.50 -21.91 -7.91
N ARG A 764 9.07 -21.36 -8.99
CA ARG A 764 8.70 -20.05 -9.52
C ARG A 764 7.27 -20.03 -10.04
N GLU A 765 6.82 -21.10 -10.69
CA GLU A 765 5.43 -21.23 -11.14
C GLU A 765 4.46 -21.30 -9.95
N LEU A 766 4.81 -22.03 -8.89
CA LEU A 766 4.03 -22.11 -7.65
C LEU A 766 3.96 -20.75 -6.94
N ARG A 767 5.09 -20.04 -6.80
CA ARG A 767 5.16 -18.67 -6.25
C ARG A 767 4.25 -17.72 -7.01
N ASN A 768 4.30 -17.74 -8.34
CA ASN A 768 3.45 -16.89 -9.18
C ASN A 768 1.95 -17.22 -9.03
N LYS A 769 1.59 -18.50 -8.96
CA LYS A 769 0.20 -18.94 -8.74
C LYS A 769 -0.31 -18.49 -7.37
N LEU A 770 0.49 -18.63 -6.31
CA LEU A 770 0.13 -18.21 -4.96
C LEU A 770 0.00 -16.69 -4.86
N ASN A 771 0.97 -15.94 -5.37
CA ASN A 771 0.92 -14.47 -5.43
C ASN A 771 -0.34 -13.98 -6.16
N SER A 772 -0.66 -14.57 -7.32
CA SER A 772 -1.88 -14.23 -8.08
C SER A 772 -3.17 -14.55 -7.31
N ALA A 773 -3.22 -15.71 -6.64
CA ALA A 773 -4.40 -16.12 -5.86
C ALA A 773 -4.65 -15.20 -4.65
N PHE A 774 -3.59 -14.82 -3.92
CA PHE A 774 -3.68 -13.92 -2.78
C PHE A 774 -4.00 -12.48 -3.20
N ARG A 775 -3.38 -11.96 -4.26
CA ARG A 775 -3.73 -10.63 -4.81
C ARG A 775 -5.20 -10.58 -5.22
N SER A 776 -5.65 -11.57 -6.00
CA SER A 776 -7.05 -11.70 -6.40
C SER A 776 -8.00 -11.83 -5.21
N PHE A 777 -7.55 -12.40 -4.08
CA PHE A 777 -8.32 -12.41 -2.84
C PHE A 777 -8.41 -11.03 -2.20
N CYS A 778 -7.29 -10.29 -2.09
CA CYS A 778 -7.26 -8.92 -1.55
C CYS A 778 -8.15 -7.98 -2.38
N ASP A 779 -8.02 -7.98 -3.72
CA ASP A 779 -8.83 -7.15 -4.62
C ASP A 779 -10.34 -7.43 -4.46
N ARG A 780 -10.71 -8.71 -4.24
CA ARG A 780 -12.10 -9.10 -4.00
C ARG A 780 -12.61 -8.65 -2.63
N VAL A 781 -11.75 -8.63 -1.61
CA VAL A 781 -12.10 -8.12 -0.28
C VAL A 781 -12.34 -6.61 -0.37
N GLU A 782 -11.43 -5.86 -0.99
CA GLU A 782 -11.54 -4.40 -1.17
C GLU A 782 -12.81 -4.01 -1.93
N LYS A 783 -13.20 -4.81 -2.94
CA LYS A 783 -14.49 -4.66 -3.65
C LYS A 783 -15.71 -4.95 -2.79
N VAL A 784 -15.63 -5.86 -1.82
CA VAL A 784 -16.75 -6.17 -0.91
C VAL A 784 -16.85 -5.13 0.20
N THR A 785 -15.73 -4.54 0.61
CA THR A 785 -15.66 -3.53 1.68
C THR A 785 -15.79 -2.10 1.17
N ASN A 786 -15.91 -1.88 -0.15
CA ASN A 786 -15.88 -0.55 -0.79
C ASN A 786 -14.71 0.33 -0.30
N GLY A 787 -13.53 -0.26 -0.14
CA GLY A 787 -12.33 0.44 0.35
C GLY A 787 -12.27 0.67 1.87
N ALA A 788 -13.19 0.13 2.67
CA ALA A 788 -13.12 0.28 4.13
C ALA A 788 -11.94 -0.49 4.79
N VAL A 789 -11.39 -1.49 4.09
CA VAL A 789 -10.19 -2.22 4.50
C VAL A 789 -9.29 -2.31 3.27
N GLU A 790 -8.16 -1.60 3.29
CA GLU A 790 -7.15 -1.59 2.23
C GLU A 790 -5.98 -2.50 2.62
N PHE A 791 -5.44 -3.25 1.65
CA PHE A 791 -4.27 -4.11 1.88
C PHE A 791 -2.99 -3.42 1.41
N ASP A 792 -2.21 -2.93 2.37
CA ASP A 792 -0.91 -2.34 2.09
C ASP A 792 0.13 -3.40 1.72
N THR A 793 0.89 -3.14 0.66
CA THR A 793 2.02 -3.99 0.24
C THR A 793 3.34 -3.36 0.67
N PRO A 794 4.24 -4.10 1.37
CA PRO A 794 5.52 -3.55 1.82
C PRO A 794 6.46 -3.12 0.69
N PHE A 795 7.14 -1.98 0.87
CA PHE A 795 8.19 -1.50 -0.03
C PHE A 795 9.50 -2.21 0.29
N ARG A 796 9.84 -3.22 -0.52
CA ARG A 796 11.06 -4.00 -0.33
C ARG A 796 12.33 -3.16 -0.48
N ASP A 797 12.34 -2.20 -1.41
CA ASP A 797 13.53 -1.38 -1.71
C ASP A 797 13.94 -0.47 -0.56
N LEU A 798 13.01 -0.16 0.35
CA LEU A 798 13.23 0.60 1.57
C LEU A 798 13.48 -0.31 2.80
N GLY A 799 13.60 -1.62 2.57
CA GLY A 799 13.71 -2.61 3.62
C GLY A 799 15.11 -2.68 4.22
N PHE A 800 15.21 -2.79 5.54
CA PHE A 800 16.48 -2.93 6.25
C PHE A 800 16.41 -4.04 7.30
N TYR A 801 17.56 -4.64 7.61
CA TYR A 801 17.65 -5.66 8.66
C TYR A 801 17.79 -5.00 10.03
N GLY A 802 17.05 -5.51 11.01
CA GLY A 802 17.10 -5.04 12.39
C GLY A 802 16.45 -6.04 13.34
N ALA A 803 16.66 -5.84 14.64
CA ALA A 803 16.21 -6.76 15.69
C ALA A 803 15.22 -6.07 16.66
N PRO A 804 13.93 -5.97 16.30
CA PRO A 804 12.88 -5.41 17.17
C PRO A 804 12.57 -6.30 18.38
N TYR A 805 12.68 -7.62 18.21
CA TYR A 805 12.40 -8.62 19.26
C TYR A 805 13.64 -9.48 19.57
N ARG A 806 14.83 -8.86 19.58
CA ARG A 806 16.13 -9.54 19.79
C ARG A 806 16.47 -10.61 18.72
N ALA A 807 15.74 -10.62 17.62
CA ALA A 807 16.01 -11.48 16.46
C ALA A 807 16.07 -10.61 15.21
N SER A 808 17.09 -10.82 14.37
CA SER A 808 17.26 -10.08 13.13
C SER A 808 16.16 -10.48 12.14
N VAL A 809 15.41 -9.49 11.67
CA VAL A 809 14.36 -9.66 10.66
C VAL A 809 14.47 -8.53 9.66
N LEU A 810 14.05 -8.79 8.41
CA LEU A 810 13.89 -7.76 7.40
C LEU A 810 12.64 -6.92 7.73
N LEU A 811 12.85 -5.65 8.09
CA LEU A 811 11.80 -4.67 8.29
C LEU A 811 11.56 -3.95 6.97
N GLN A 812 10.33 -4.03 6.44
CA GLN A 812 9.95 -3.47 5.14
C GLN A 812 8.86 -2.43 5.34
N PRO A 813 9.13 -1.12 5.23
CA PRO A 813 8.10 -0.11 5.48
C PRO A 813 6.97 -0.19 4.45
N THR A 814 5.77 0.15 4.88
CA THR A 814 4.59 0.37 4.03
C THR A 814 4.29 1.87 3.98
N SER A 815 3.18 2.25 3.35
CA SER A 815 2.68 3.64 3.30
C SER A 815 2.51 4.27 4.69
N CYS A 816 2.05 3.50 5.68
CA CYS A 816 1.66 4.03 6.99
C CYS A 816 2.23 3.26 8.20
N CYS A 817 2.91 2.12 7.98
CA CYS A 817 3.33 1.23 9.06
C CYS A 817 4.61 0.45 8.73
N LEU A 818 5.30 -0.03 9.77
CA LEU A 818 6.29 -1.09 9.65
C LEU A 818 5.60 -2.43 9.99
N PRO A 819 5.38 -3.38 9.06
CA PRO A 819 4.49 -4.53 9.24
C PRO A 819 5.12 -5.71 10.00
N THR A 820 6.40 -6.01 9.78
CA THR A 820 7.11 -7.09 10.51
C THR A 820 7.27 -6.77 12.00
N PHE A 821 7.26 -5.48 12.31
CA PHE A 821 7.26 -4.90 13.64
C PHE A 821 6.15 -3.85 13.67
N VAL A 822 4.91 -4.29 13.86
CA VAL A 822 3.70 -3.46 13.68
C VAL A 822 3.77 -2.16 14.46
N LEU A 823 4.19 -1.13 13.75
CA LEU A 823 4.43 0.21 14.27
C LEU A 823 3.81 1.19 13.30
N THR A 824 2.68 1.76 13.72
CA THR A 824 1.98 2.82 13.00
C THR A 824 2.82 4.08 13.03
N LEU A 825 3.23 4.56 11.85
CA LEU A 825 4.10 5.74 11.73
C LEU A 825 3.39 7.02 12.22
N ASP A 826 2.08 7.12 12.03
CA ASP A 826 1.27 8.24 12.51
C ASP A 826 1.25 8.39 14.04
N GLU A 827 1.56 7.33 14.78
CA GLU A 827 1.62 7.35 16.25
C GLU A 827 3.01 7.70 16.79
N VAL A 828 4.01 7.78 15.91
CA VAL A 828 5.38 8.16 16.28
C VAL A 828 5.45 9.68 16.38
N GLU A 829 6.05 10.15 17.47
CA GLU A 829 6.35 11.57 17.67
C GLU A 829 7.76 11.86 17.16
N LEU A 830 8.77 11.10 17.61
CA LEU A 830 10.14 11.24 17.14
C LEU A 830 10.90 9.91 17.20
N VAL A 831 12.02 9.87 16.49
CA VAL A 831 12.96 8.75 16.49
C VAL A 831 14.31 9.19 17.06
N HIS A 832 14.91 8.36 17.90
CA HIS A 832 16.27 8.60 18.40
C HIS A 832 17.18 7.44 17.99
N PHE A 833 18.30 7.76 17.36
CA PHE A 833 19.34 6.79 17.03
C PHE A 833 20.37 6.74 18.15
N GLU A 834 20.50 5.59 18.81
CA GLU A 834 21.53 5.36 19.82
C GLU A 834 22.73 4.62 19.23
N ARG A 835 23.88 4.80 19.89
CA ARG A 835 25.14 4.10 19.56
C ARG A 835 25.63 4.44 18.14
N VAL A 836 25.32 5.65 17.66
CA VAL A 836 25.83 6.17 16.39
C VAL A 836 27.28 6.62 16.62
N HIS A 837 28.23 5.71 16.44
CA HIS A 837 29.65 5.97 16.62
C HIS A 837 30.47 5.28 15.53
N LEU A 838 31.50 5.94 15.01
CA LEU A 838 32.27 5.47 13.84
C LEU A 838 32.93 4.10 14.02
N GLN A 839 33.17 3.68 15.27
CA GLN A 839 33.78 2.38 15.61
C GLN A 839 32.77 1.23 15.73
N LEU A 840 31.48 1.53 15.85
CA LEU A 840 30.44 0.52 16.01
C LEU A 840 29.90 0.08 14.65
N LYS A 841 29.74 -1.24 14.48
CA LYS A 841 29.20 -1.82 13.24
C LYS A 841 27.68 -1.74 13.15
N HIS A 842 27.03 -1.54 14.28
CA HIS A 842 25.58 -1.51 14.41
C HIS A 842 25.17 -0.35 15.30
N PHE A 843 24.03 0.26 14.99
CA PHE A 843 23.35 1.27 15.80
C PHE A 843 21.94 0.78 16.16
N ASP A 844 21.30 1.47 17.11
CA ASP A 844 19.92 1.19 17.51
C ASP A 844 19.00 2.35 17.15
N CYS A 845 17.74 2.02 16.88
CA CYS A 845 16.70 2.99 16.54
C CYS A 845 15.55 2.88 17.56
N ILE A 846 15.22 4.00 18.21
CA ILE A 846 14.20 4.08 19.24
C ILE A 846 13.05 4.95 18.72
N PHE A 847 11.87 4.37 18.61
CA PHE A 847 10.63 5.04 18.24
C PHE A 847 9.89 5.50 19.49
N ILE A 848 9.69 6.80 19.63
CA ILE A 848 8.96 7.42 20.72
C ILE A 848 7.57 7.77 20.24
N PHE A 849 6.55 7.36 20.99
CA PHE A 849 5.16 7.55 20.60
C PHE A 849 4.59 8.90 21.07
N LYS A 850 3.55 9.38 20.38
CA LYS A 850 2.74 10.55 20.74
C LYS A 850 2.07 10.39 22.11
N ASP A 851 1.71 9.16 22.45
CA ASP A 851 1.24 8.80 23.79
C ASP A 851 2.42 8.45 24.68
N TYR A 852 2.80 9.37 25.57
CA TYR A 852 3.93 9.20 26.48
C TYR A 852 3.72 8.14 27.57
N SER A 853 2.49 7.63 27.74
CA SER A 853 2.22 6.49 28.63
C SER A 853 2.66 5.15 28.01
N ARG A 854 2.75 5.09 26.68
CA ARG A 854 3.24 3.92 25.93
C ARG A 854 4.76 3.87 26.00
N LYS A 855 5.29 2.69 26.31
CA LYS A 855 6.75 2.46 26.31
C LYS A 855 7.32 2.63 24.88
N PRO A 856 8.45 3.33 24.71
CA PRO A 856 9.14 3.43 23.42
C PRO A 856 9.49 2.06 22.84
N ALA A 857 9.47 1.99 21.52
CA ALA A 857 9.77 0.80 20.73
C ALA A 857 11.23 0.85 20.28
N MET A 858 11.99 -0.25 20.40
CA MET A 858 13.41 -0.28 20.04
C MET A 858 13.68 -1.32 18.95
N VAL A 859 14.38 -0.92 17.90
CA VAL A 859 14.93 -1.80 16.86
C VAL A 859 16.44 -1.80 17.02
N SER A 860 16.98 -2.93 17.45
CA SER A 860 18.41 -3.08 17.74
C SER A 860 19.20 -3.62 16.54
N ALA A 861 20.52 -3.49 16.59
CA ALA A 861 21.47 -4.15 15.68
C ALA A 861 21.32 -3.78 14.18
N ILE A 862 20.93 -2.54 13.88
CA ILE A 862 20.81 -2.06 12.49
C ILE A 862 22.23 -1.81 11.95
N PRO A 863 22.59 -2.32 10.76
CA PRO A 863 23.93 -2.12 10.20
C PRO A 863 24.26 -0.64 9.95
N GLN A 864 25.46 -0.18 10.35
CA GLN A 864 25.88 1.23 10.23
C GLN A 864 25.80 1.78 8.80
N HIS A 865 26.06 0.94 7.78
CA HIS A 865 25.96 1.35 6.37
C HIS A 865 24.53 1.71 5.92
N MET A 866 23.50 1.30 6.68
CA MET A 866 22.10 1.61 6.43
C MET A 866 21.63 2.88 7.16
N LEU A 867 22.48 3.54 7.95
CA LEU A 867 22.10 4.71 8.75
C LEU A 867 21.53 5.83 7.88
N ASP A 868 22.20 6.20 6.80
CA ASP A 868 21.72 7.24 5.89
C ASP A 868 20.42 6.84 5.19
N HIS A 869 20.28 5.56 4.84
CA HIS A 869 19.06 5.04 4.21
C HIS A 869 17.85 5.11 5.16
N VAL A 870 18.03 4.77 6.44
CA VAL A 870 16.96 4.87 7.45
C VAL A 870 16.63 6.33 7.75
N LYS A 871 17.62 7.24 7.78
CA LYS A 871 17.39 8.68 7.94
C LYS A 871 16.57 9.25 6.77
N GLU A 872 16.93 8.89 5.54
CA GLU A 872 16.20 9.30 4.34
C GLU A 872 14.76 8.80 4.34
N TRP A 873 14.55 7.56 4.75
CA TRP A 873 13.20 7.02 4.94
C TRP A 873 12.39 7.82 5.98
N LEU A 874 12.96 8.13 7.15
CA LEU A 874 12.27 8.91 8.18
C LEU A 874 11.97 10.35 7.73
N ASP A 875 12.90 10.99 7.02
CA ASP A 875 12.71 12.32 6.45
C ASP A 875 11.58 12.33 5.40
N SER A 876 11.48 11.27 4.58
CA SER A 876 10.37 11.09 3.62
C SER A 876 9.01 10.86 4.28
N CYS A 877 9.01 10.46 5.56
CA CYS A 877 7.80 10.26 6.37
C CYS A 877 7.45 11.47 7.24
N ASP A 878 8.17 12.60 7.10
CA ASP A 878 8.05 13.79 7.95
C ASP A 878 8.26 13.51 9.45
N ILE A 879 9.06 12.49 9.80
CA ILE A 879 9.36 12.12 11.18
C ILE A 879 10.67 12.77 11.62
N VAL A 880 10.62 13.45 12.77
CA VAL A 880 11.80 14.05 13.40
C VAL A 880 12.70 12.95 13.94
N TYR A 881 13.99 13.01 13.63
CA TYR A 881 14.99 12.13 14.23
C TYR A 881 16.13 12.88 14.92
N THR A 882 16.73 12.22 15.91
CA THR A 882 17.90 12.70 16.67
C THR A 882 18.94 11.60 16.79
N GLU A 883 20.20 11.96 17.07
CA GLU A 883 21.33 11.02 17.14
C GLU A 883 22.04 11.17 18.48
N GLY A 884 22.52 10.05 19.04
CA GLY A 884 23.22 10.02 20.32
C GLY A 884 24.23 8.88 20.38
N ILE A 885 25.37 9.15 21.04
CA ILE A 885 26.42 8.15 21.27
C ILE A 885 26.03 7.24 22.45
N GLN A 886 25.39 7.83 23.47
CA GLN A 886 25.03 7.14 24.72
C GLN A 886 23.65 6.48 24.61
N SER A 887 23.47 5.36 25.32
CA SER A 887 22.17 4.73 25.48
C SER A 887 21.46 5.31 26.70
N LEU A 888 20.22 5.79 26.52
CA LEU A 888 19.46 6.48 27.56
C LEU A 888 18.51 5.52 28.27
N ASN A 889 18.27 5.77 29.57
CA ASN A 889 17.23 5.04 30.30
C ASN A 889 15.86 5.63 30.00
N TRP A 890 15.26 5.21 28.87
CA TRP A 890 13.94 5.67 28.42
C TRP A 890 12.84 5.49 29.48
N GLY A 891 12.93 4.47 30.33
CA GLY A 891 11.97 4.28 31.43
C GLY A 891 11.99 5.42 32.46
N LYS A 892 13.17 6.01 32.73
CA LYS A 892 13.31 7.20 33.59
C LYS A 892 12.91 8.48 32.85
N VAL A 893 13.33 8.63 31.59
CA VAL A 893 13.03 9.81 30.74
C VAL A 893 11.53 9.97 30.55
N MET A 894 10.83 8.93 30.08
CA MET A 894 9.38 8.98 29.85
C MET A 894 8.60 9.24 31.16
N LYS A 895 9.10 8.73 32.29
CA LYS A 895 8.51 9.00 33.59
C LYS A 895 8.67 10.46 34.01
N SER A 896 9.85 11.06 33.79
CA SER A 896 10.07 12.49 34.03
C SER A 896 9.13 13.37 33.21
N ILE A 897 8.93 13.02 31.93
CA ILE A 897 8.01 13.72 31.02
C ILE A 897 6.55 13.56 31.48
N THR A 898 6.16 12.38 31.95
CA THR A 898 4.80 12.11 32.42
C THR A 898 4.50 12.78 33.77
N ASP A 899 5.51 12.85 34.66
CA ASP A 899 5.37 13.43 36.01
C ASP A 899 5.32 14.98 35.95
N ASP A 900 6.07 15.62 35.03
CA ASP A 900 6.02 17.07 34.76
C ASP A 900 6.11 17.41 33.26
N PRO A 901 4.97 17.35 32.53
CA PRO A 901 4.95 17.68 31.11
C PRO A 901 5.23 19.15 30.80
N GLU A 902 4.88 20.09 31.69
CA GLU A 902 5.05 21.52 31.43
C GLU A 902 6.50 21.96 31.63
N GLY A 903 7.18 21.48 32.68
CA GLY A 903 8.59 21.72 32.90
C GLY A 903 9.47 21.20 31.75
N PHE A 904 9.09 20.07 31.14
CA PHE A 904 9.81 19.49 30.00
C PHE A 904 9.87 20.43 28.78
N PHE A 905 8.74 21.02 28.38
CA PHE A 905 8.72 21.95 27.24
C PHE A 905 9.32 23.32 27.57
N GLU A 906 9.30 23.75 28.84
CA GLU A 906 10.00 24.96 29.29
C GLU A 906 11.53 24.82 29.24
N SER A 907 12.05 23.61 29.49
CA SER A 907 13.49 23.30 29.34
C SER A 907 13.97 23.10 27.90
N GLY A 908 13.13 23.39 26.90
CA GLY A 908 13.48 23.21 25.48
C GLY A 908 13.02 21.86 24.89
N GLY A 909 12.16 21.11 25.59
CA GLY A 909 11.55 19.88 25.08
C GLY A 909 12.59 18.86 24.65
N TRP A 910 12.43 18.33 23.43
CA TRP A 910 13.32 17.31 22.87
C TRP A 910 14.71 17.81 22.46
N ASN A 911 15.01 19.10 22.62
CA ASN A 911 16.32 19.66 22.25
C ASN A 911 17.47 19.14 23.15
N PHE A 912 17.18 18.58 24.32
CA PHE A 912 18.21 17.96 25.17
C PHE A 912 18.93 16.79 24.49
N LEU A 913 18.28 16.14 23.51
CA LEU A 913 18.87 15.04 22.74
C LEU A 913 19.90 15.52 21.70
N THR A 914 19.98 16.83 21.45
CA THR A 914 20.85 17.43 20.41
C THR A 914 22.02 18.24 20.98
N ALA A 915 22.10 18.41 22.31
CA ALA A 915 22.94 19.42 22.94
C ALA A 915 24.42 19.02 23.18
N ASP A 916 24.84 17.80 22.84
CA ASP A 916 26.17 17.29 23.20
C ASP A 916 27.22 17.35 22.07
N ASP A 917 26.91 17.88 20.88
CA ASP A 917 27.84 17.86 19.72
C ASP A 917 28.59 19.18 19.45
N ASP A 918 28.29 20.28 20.15
CA ASP A 918 28.86 21.62 19.85
C ASP A 918 30.01 22.07 20.78
N THR A 919 30.53 21.23 21.68
CA THR A 919 31.60 21.61 22.65
C THR A 919 32.99 21.06 22.38
N GLU A 920 33.36 20.67 21.16
CA GLU A 920 34.76 20.30 20.89
C GLU A 920 35.25 20.72 19.50
N LYS A 921 35.44 22.04 19.24
CA LYS A 921 36.48 22.59 18.32
C LYS A 921 36.77 24.08 18.59
N GLU A 922 37.55 24.38 19.63
CA GLU A 922 38.44 25.53 19.63
C GLU A 922 39.81 25.07 20.18
N ASP A 923 40.76 24.84 19.27
CA ASP A 923 42.18 24.80 19.58
C ASP A 923 42.64 26.24 19.83
N ASP A 924 43.19 26.53 21.01
CA ASP A 924 44.46 27.26 21.08
C ASP A 924 45.19 26.96 22.40
N SER A 925 46.48 26.72 22.22
CA SER A 925 47.48 26.42 23.22
C SER A 925 47.63 27.50 24.29
N ASP A 926 47.65 27.11 25.56
CA ASP A 926 48.61 27.63 26.55
C ASP A 926 48.66 26.71 27.78
N GLU A 927 49.84 26.15 28.05
CA GLU A 927 50.19 25.50 29.31
C GLU A 927 50.21 26.54 30.45
N SER A 928 49.45 26.35 31.53
CA SER A 928 49.97 26.41 32.91
C SER A 928 48.88 26.18 33.97
N GLU A 929 49.11 25.09 34.71
CA GLU A 929 48.85 24.81 36.13
C GLU A 929 47.66 25.42 36.92
N ALA A 930 47.04 24.50 37.66
CA ALA A 930 46.49 24.62 39.02
C ALA A 930 44.98 24.91 39.16
N THR A 931 44.17 23.87 39.36
CA THR A 931 43.90 23.29 40.70
C THR A 931 42.90 22.15 40.55
N ASP A 932 43.42 20.94 40.79
CA ASP A 932 42.73 19.66 40.81
C ASP A 932 42.09 19.50 42.19
N ASP A 933 40.81 19.85 42.35
CA ASP A 933 40.02 19.47 43.53
C ASP A 933 39.21 18.21 43.17
N VAL A 934 39.96 17.11 43.27
CA VAL A 934 39.51 15.74 43.46
C VAL A 934 38.39 15.69 44.52
N TYR A 935 37.21 15.18 44.14
CA TYR A 935 36.29 14.57 45.08
C TYR A 935 36.30 13.05 44.84
N GLU A 936 36.98 12.35 45.74
CA GLU A 936 37.11 10.88 45.75
C GLU A 936 35.74 10.20 45.96
N PRO A 937 35.51 9.04 45.30
CA PRO A 937 34.43 8.15 45.67
C PRO A 937 34.86 7.36 46.92
N ASP A 938 34.22 7.63 48.06
CA ASP A 938 34.41 6.78 49.22
C ASP A 938 33.91 5.36 48.93
N SER A 939 34.79 4.42 49.22
CA SER A 939 34.66 2.99 48.99
C SER A 939 34.25 2.36 50.30
N GLY A 940 33.03 1.81 50.33
CA GLY A 940 32.47 1.11 51.47
C GLY A 940 31.54 0.00 51.00
N ASP A 941 32.18 -1.04 50.46
CA ASP A 941 31.89 -2.47 50.66
C ASP A 941 30.43 -2.90 50.92
N GLU A 942 29.89 -3.68 49.98
CA GLU A 942 29.59 -5.10 50.15
C GLU A 942 28.50 -5.49 49.13
N GLY A 943 28.81 -6.49 48.31
CA GLY A 943 27.95 -6.95 47.23
C GLY A 943 26.70 -7.66 47.74
N GLU A 944 25.55 -7.26 47.20
CA GLU A 944 24.43 -8.17 46.99
C GLU A 944 23.94 -7.96 45.54
N SER A 945 24.14 -9.01 44.74
CA SER A 945 23.57 -9.15 43.40
C SER A 945 22.05 -9.32 43.51
N ASP A 946 21.29 -8.25 43.28
CA ASP A 946 19.88 -8.37 42.93
C ASP A 946 19.78 -8.71 41.43
N ASP A 947 19.85 -10.01 41.17
CA ASP A 947 19.38 -10.66 39.94
C ASP A 947 17.84 -10.61 39.93
N ASP A 948 17.27 -9.69 39.14
CA ASP A 948 15.84 -9.60 38.90
C ASP A 948 15.61 -9.16 37.44
N SER A 949 16.01 -10.00 36.48
CA SER A 949 15.65 -9.81 35.08
C SER A 949 15.56 -11.09 34.25
N GLU A 950 14.72 -12.05 34.61
CA GLU A 950 14.23 -13.06 33.65
C GLU A 950 12.73 -13.34 33.83
N GLU A 951 11.90 -12.52 33.18
CA GLU A 951 10.53 -12.88 32.80
C GLU A 951 10.48 -13.04 31.27
N TYR A 952 10.93 -14.21 30.79
CA TYR A 952 10.48 -14.75 29.52
C TYR A 952 9.99 -16.18 29.78
N GLU A 953 8.68 -16.36 29.63
CA GLU A 953 8.03 -17.67 29.65
C GLU A 953 8.62 -18.56 28.56
N SER A 954 9.36 -19.60 28.99
CA SER A 954 9.67 -20.75 28.15
C SER A 954 8.42 -21.62 28.00
N GLU A 955 8.03 -21.87 26.74
CA GLU A 955 7.00 -22.83 26.41
C GLU A 955 7.51 -24.25 26.70
N ILE A 956 7.03 -24.85 27.79
CA ILE A 956 7.17 -26.30 28.01
C ILE A 956 6.24 -27.03 27.03
N SER A 957 6.87 -27.73 26.09
CA SER A 957 6.31 -28.89 25.42
C SER A 957 6.42 -30.10 26.35
N GLU A 958 5.29 -30.59 26.86
CA GLU A 958 5.23 -31.93 27.44
C GLU A 958 5.33 -32.95 26.30
N SER A 959 6.52 -33.53 26.11
CA SER A 959 6.69 -34.82 25.45
C SER A 959 7.14 -35.83 26.50
N SER A 960 6.33 -36.86 26.70
CA SER A 960 6.63 -38.01 27.54
C SER A 960 7.91 -38.72 27.07
N GLY A 961 8.89 -38.84 27.97
CA GLY A 961 10.09 -39.67 27.81
C GLY A 961 10.70 -39.94 29.18
N THR A 962 10.98 -41.20 29.46
CA THR A 962 11.60 -41.76 30.68
C THR A 962 12.95 -41.12 31.03
N PRO A 963 13.39 -41.17 32.30
CA PRO A 963 14.58 -40.47 32.77
C PRO A 963 15.85 -41.26 32.41
N GLU A 964 16.79 -40.61 31.73
CA GLU A 964 18.19 -41.04 31.68
C GLU A 964 19.04 -39.98 32.37
N GLU A 965 19.93 -40.48 33.23
CA GLU A 965 20.81 -39.71 34.12
C GLU A 965 21.95 -39.09 33.30
N ASP A 966 22.10 -37.77 33.37
CA ASP A 966 23.31 -37.08 32.91
C ASP A 966 24.46 -37.34 33.90
N THR A 967 25.37 -38.26 33.55
CA THR A 967 26.75 -38.23 34.02
C THR A 967 27.62 -37.60 32.94
N ASP A 968 28.05 -36.38 33.22
CA ASP A 968 28.98 -35.58 32.43
C ASP A 968 30.40 -36.16 32.50
N SER A 969 30.85 -36.78 31.40
CA SER A 969 32.26 -36.74 30.98
C SER A 969 32.36 -37.03 29.47
N GLY A 970 32.26 -35.98 28.65
CA GLY A 970 32.51 -36.09 27.21
C GLY A 970 33.95 -36.52 26.92
N MET A 971 34.12 -37.59 26.14
CA MET A 971 35.41 -38.06 25.63
C MET A 971 36.01 -37.03 24.65
N SER A 972 37.33 -36.92 24.63
CA SER A 972 37.99 -35.92 23.78
C SER A 972 37.87 -36.25 22.30
N TRP A 973 37.91 -35.23 21.43
CA TRP A 973 37.84 -35.39 19.96
C TRP A 973 38.82 -36.45 19.40
N SER A 974 39.99 -36.58 20.02
CA SER A 974 40.99 -37.60 19.71
C SER A 974 40.56 -39.04 20.01
N GLU A 975 39.72 -39.27 21.02
CA GLU A 975 39.19 -40.61 21.35
C GLU A 975 38.07 -41.01 20.40
N LEU A 976 37.21 -40.06 20.00
CA LEU A 976 36.16 -40.28 19.00
C LEU A 976 36.73 -40.62 17.61
N GLU A 977 37.83 -39.97 17.21
CA GLU A 977 38.49 -40.21 15.93
C GLU A 977 39.20 -41.58 15.89
N GLU A 978 39.78 -41.99 17.02
CA GLU A 978 40.41 -43.31 17.21
C GLU A 978 39.35 -44.44 17.22
N GLU A 979 38.16 -44.19 17.77
CA GLU A 979 37.04 -45.14 17.81
C GLU A 979 36.37 -45.30 16.44
N ALA A 980 36.16 -44.22 15.70
CA ALA A 980 35.68 -44.26 14.31
C ALA A 980 36.65 -45.06 13.42
N ARG A 981 37.95 -44.84 13.58
CA ARG A 981 38.98 -45.58 12.83
C ARG A 981 39.04 -47.07 13.20
N ARG A 982 38.70 -47.43 14.43
CA ARG A 982 38.63 -48.82 14.89
C ARG A 982 37.35 -49.52 14.36
N ALA A 983 36.23 -48.80 14.27
CA ALA A 983 34.98 -49.29 13.71
C ALA A 983 35.04 -49.53 12.19
N ASP A 984 35.70 -48.64 11.44
CA ASP A 984 35.90 -48.84 9.99
C ASP A 984 36.81 -50.05 9.72
N ARG A 985 37.87 -50.22 10.51
CA ARG A 985 38.76 -51.38 10.41
C ARG A 985 38.06 -52.71 10.78
N GLN A 986 37.01 -52.65 11.60
CA GLN A 986 36.21 -53.82 11.98
C GLN A 986 35.14 -54.16 10.92
N LYS A 987 34.59 -53.14 10.23
CA LYS A 987 33.69 -53.29 9.08
C LYS A 987 34.39 -53.91 7.87
N ASP A 988 35.64 -53.53 7.63
CA ASP A 988 36.45 -54.12 6.55
C ASP A 988 36.75 -55.61 6.78
N LEU A 989 36.89 -56.04 8.04
CA LEU A 989 37.09 -57.44 8.41
C LEU A 989 35.79 -58.28 8.32
N GLU A 990 34.61 -57.67 8.44
CA GLU A 990 33.32 -58.35 8.30
C GLU A 990 32.88 -58.54 6.83
N MET A 991 33.42 -57.75 5.88
CA MET A 991 33.09 -57.86 4.46
C MET A 991 33.86 -58.94 3.68
N GLU A 992 34.98 -59.47 4.18
CA GLU A 992 35.73 -60.54 3.49
C GLU A 992 35.16 -61.96 3.69
N GLY A 993 34.06 -62.14 4.44
CA GLY A 993 33.62 -63.47 4.88
C GLY A 993 32.12 -63.77 4.74
N ARG A 994 31.57 -63.90 3.52
CA ARG A 994 30.42 -64.82 3.26
C ARG A 994 30.11 -65.07 1.76
N PRO A 995 29.74 -66.30 1.35
CA PRO A 995 29.67 -66.71 -0.07
C PRO A 995 28.27 -66.54 -0.71
N GLN A 996 28.26 -66.33 -2.03
CA GLN A 996 27.07 -66.26 -2.91
C GLN A 996 26.24 -67.56 -2.92
N ALA A 997 24.94 -67.47 -2.65
CA ALA A 997 23.97 -68.55 -2.89
C ALA A 997 22.99 -68.16 -4.02
N LYS A 998 23.12 -68.85 -5.16
CA LYS A 998 22.15 -68.85 -6.27
C LYS A 998 20.84 -69.51 -5.84
N ARG A 999 19.68 -68.92 -6.19
CA ARG A 999 18.46 -69.70 -6.44
C ARG A 999 17.59 -69.08 -7.53
N ALA A 1000 16.95 -69.97 -8.27
CA ALA A 1000 16.64 -69.83 -9.69
C ALA A 1000 15.19 -69.41 -9.99
N ARG A 1001 15.03 -68.91 -11.23
CA ARG A 1001 13.77 -68.64 -11.95
C ARG A 1001 12.72 -69.74 -11.81
N ARG A 1002 11.43 -69.34 -11.73
CA ARG A 1002 10.38 -69.90 -12.60
C ARG A 1002 9.11 -69.02 -12.63
N HIS A 1003 8.76 -68.65 -13.87
CA HIS A 1003 7.56 -68.06 -14.45
C HIS A 1003 6.95 -66.79 -13.86
#